data_AF-A0A935JME0-F1
#
_entry.id   AF-A0A935JME0-F1
#
_cell.length_a   1.000
_cell.length_b   1.000
_cell.length_c   1.000
_cell.angle_alpha   90.00
_cell.angle_beta   90.00
_cell.angle_gamma   90.00
#
_symmetry.space_group_name_H-M   'P 1'
#
loop_
_entity.id
_entity.type
_entity.pdbx_description
1 polymer ?
#
loop_
_entity_poly.entity_id
_entity_poly.type
_entity_poly.pdbx_seq_one_letter_code
_entity_poly.pdbx_strand_id
1 'polypeptide(L)'
;MATNTILGLGVGLFNAALGKNYLSELANAESSGMSLLQIADVLDGIPQFTIDVMGGKTAEQQVDQFLSHYGITTGTAQTTAKAFVGNMLSSGKGFGAIAVAANDYLLGSSVAADFQPAATLLKNKIAVATAYSKTYSSESVATLQGVLAGVTPDMDTAAEIDAYLTGIGFPPGVLLTEQADIVTGHVFIAPKGFTPGGTDQINTLNDDDRLTGTSATDDRLEFDFVNDADTGDNNIAPTMSGVEIANIKFATDSDATLDLQDSTGFTHLNLHRIDDENLARIDNIQEATTNNLSINDSNSPFSDVEFTYLGSALAGTTDVVNLALNNAQVSDVFIAENRDNPAEGFETVNITSGGGAANSMVSLSAEDVQTLTIAGDQDLSIFGTEDIISEVGDNILVEGTATTGGLVRMAGSLTKIDASTLTGNLSINLNDVLQATKDGTSGTDVAVEVIGGTGDDTFWLGNGIGSNDTIDGGDGGNIAILTGGSIDGNINKTGKLEVRTNTTDDVEIDTSKLPDLTDILVRNEGNNGNVAPNPFEATNKAVDVVLNNVTETVAQNGIDILHGTTENNHIDDLDLTVDLATDGTDDSVVYTIAEGVNRDPRFSFTLNSEDFETVTIEDNDSESNSVEMGGTLPETLLTITDGEAGDFINFDIDTAGADVTNVITGIEADNGEVQQGLLGIDTDGSETDFEAGNIFDVEGLATQVRQVAATIDASAELANVIIRVSTNENSVDGAQSITMGKGDDTVIFDMLNDSRAGLTISDTVAGGDGDDTLVIDGHDTRVSLGASEWTNVTGFETVRLVGNNAAPVSTLIGQNSYNLTLTNDLIDANGGDMIHVINDNDVNNDEEDEVDTATTGTEFGVTLDARTLNAQNHFSYNGEEGASRTTDKFILGDANVNGANVIDGGAVDNDGDTTFAANDDILEVRNTATVTTGDLANVRNVGIIAGSNDQATEQTLILQLNDTVIDALVDSYHASSTTEVETLSVRLNDATDVTAVAGMGIDLDTTGTTAKSAVTVFLDTVVAAGAVDTLKVGFGLLTVGDVLVGVDGAFESTVDTVQLSVSKFGLTDDADDIGTTATLDTGADGTNILYGAAAAAAATDRIIIDTVTNTGVSTEIYYDPDGTGAQSQILIATIANNGTDLAATDFLIVA
;
A
#
# COMPACT_ATOMS: atom_id res chain seq x y z
N MET A 1 44.14 32.81 25.60
CA MET A 1 43.88 34.04 26.40
C MET A 1 42.57 33.94 27.19
N ALA A 2 41.54 33.27 26.66
CA ALA A 2 40.23 33.10 27.29
C ALA A 2 40.24 32.31 28.62
N THR A 3 41.14 31.32 28.74
CA THR A 3 41.33 30.48 29.94
C THR A 3 41.76 31.29 31.18
N ASN A 4 42.61 32.30 31.02
CA ASN A 4 43.12 33.10 32.14
C ASN A 4 42.06 34.06 32.69
N THR A 5 41.10 34.48 31.87
CA THR A 5 39.98 35.33 32.29
C THR A 5 38.94 34.54 33.08
N ILE A 6 38.63 33.30 32.67
CA ILE A 6 37.76 32.38 33.44
C ILE A 6 38.40 32.03 34.79
N LEU A 7 39.70 31.67 34.80
CA LEU A 7 40.43 31.43 36.05
C LEU A 7 40.44 32.67 36.96
N GLY A 8 40.57 33.86 36.38
CA GLY A 8 40.43 35.12 37.11
C GLY A 8 39.06 35.28 37.77
N LEU A 9 37.97 34.82 37.14
CA LEU A 9 36.63 34.83 37.77
C LEU A 9 36.56 33.87 38.96
N GLY A 10 37.10 32.66 38.84
CA GLY A 10 37.19 31.72 39.96
C GLY A 10 37.94 32.30 41.17
N VAL A 11 39.06 32.98 40.91
CA VAL A 11 39.80 33.72 41.94
C VAL A 11 38.96 34.86 42.51
N GLY A 12 38.34 35.69 41.67
CA GLY A 12 37.63 36.89 42.08
C GLY A 12 36.35 36.63 42.87
N LEU A 13 35.55 35.64 42.45
CA LEU A 13 34.29 35.29 43.09
C LEU A 13 34.50 34.33 44.26
N PHE A 14 35.31 33.29 44.10
CA PHE A 14 35.39 32.21 45.09
C PHE A 14 36.70 32.17 45.87
N ASN A 15 37.73 32.94 45.46
CA ASN A 15 39.10 32.72 45.91
C ASN A 15 39.54 31.26 45.74
N ALA A 16 39.10 30.62 44.66
CA ALA A 16 39.29 29.21 44.40
C ALA A 16 40.08 28.99 43.11
N ALA A 17 40.95 27.98 43.10
CA ALA A 17 41.55 27.47 41.87
C ALA A 17 40.51 26.61 41.18
N LEU A 18 39.97 27.00 40.01
CA LEU A 18 39.04 26.14 39.27
C LEU A 18 39.81 24.88 38.84
N GLY A 19 39.28 23.70 39.20
CA GLY A 19 39.86 22.41 38.79
C GLY A 19 39.75 22.16 37.29
N LYS A 20 40.45 21.14 36.78
CA LYS A 20 40.43 20.69 35.37
C LYS A 20 39.00 20.63 34.82
N ASN A 21 38.07 20.01 35.55
CA ASN A 21 36.71 19.77 35.08
C ASN A 21 35.91 21.08 34.93
N TYR A 22 35.81 21.88 36.00
CA TYR A 22 35.09 23.17 35.95
C TYR A 22 35.72 24.15 34.95
N LEU A 23 37.04 24.11 34.76
CA LEU A 23 37.68 24.95 33.75
C LEU A 23 37.27 24.53 32.34
N SER A 24 37.24 23.23 32.06
CA SER A 24 36.79 22.68 30.77
C SER A 24 35.31 23.00 30.50
N GLU A 25 34.42 22.78 31.47
CA GLU A 25 33.00 23.10 31.35
C GLU A 25 32.76 24.57 31.03
N LEU A 26 33.41 25.49 31.77
CA LEU A 26 33.25 26.93 31.55
C LEU A 26 33.88 27.40 30.25
N ALA A 27 34.99 26.79 29.81
CA ALA A 27 35.61 27.07 28.52
C ALA A 27 34.76 26.55 27.34
N ASN A 28 34.09 25.41 27.51
CA ASN A 28 33.12 24.89 26.55
C ASN A 28 31.93 25.84 26.45
N ALA A 29 31.40 26.30 27.58
CA ALA A 29 30.35 27.32 27.65
C ALA A 29 30.70 28.62 26.90
N GLU A 30 31.94 29.10 27.01
CA GLU A 30 32.44 30.25 26.25
C GLU A 30 32.55 29.94 24.75
N SER A 31 33.03 28.74 24.40
CA SER A 31 33.14 28.27 23.02
C SER A 31 31.77 28.10 22.34
N SER A 32 30.74 27.78 23.13
CA SER A 32 29.34 27.71 22.73
C SER A 32 28.64 29.09 22.67
N GLY A 33 29.38 30.19 22.85
CA GLY A 33 28.91 31.55 22.59
C GLY A 33 28.48 32.37 23.81
N MET A 34 28.61 31.87 25.03
CA MET A 34 28.38 32.69 26.23
C MET A 34 29.52 33.68 26.47
N SER A 35 29.18 34.94 26.75
CA SER A 35 30.18 35.95 27.12
C SER A 35 30.70 35.76 28.56
N LEU A 36 31.92 36.21 28.83
CA LEU A 36 32.51 36.19 30.17
C LEU A 36 31.63 36.84 31.25
N LEU A 37 30.86 37.88 30.89
CA LEU A 37 29.92 38.53 31.80
C LEU A 37 28.71 37.64 32.11
N GLN A 38 28.17 36.94 31.11
CA GLN A 38 27.07 35.98 31.33
C GLN A 38 27.53 34.80 32.20
N ILE A 39 28.73 34.29 31.96
CA ILE A 39 29.34 33.25 32.81
C ILE A 39 29.50 33.77 34.25
N ALA A 40 29.97 35.00 34.44
CA ALA A 40 30.13 35.60 35.76
C ALA A 40 28.79 35.83 36.48
N ASP A 41 27.73 36.23 35.77
CA ASP A 41 26.38 36.42 36.32
C ASP A 41 25.72 35.07 36.68
N VAL A 42 26.00 34.00 35.95
CA VAL A 42 25.57 32.65 36.36
C VAL A 42 26.29 32.24 37.64
N LEU A 43 27.62 32.39 37.69
CA LEU A 43 28.45 31.99 38.82
C LEU A 43 28.17 32.78 40.10
N ASP A 44 27.72 34.03 40.03
CA ASP A 44 27.34 34.79 41.24
C ASP A 44 25.92 34.48 41.76
N GLY A 45 25.13 33.72 40.98
CA GLY A 45 23.81 33.23 41.34
C GLY A 45 23.78 31.83 41.96
N ILE A 46 24.85 31.03 41.82
CA ILE A 46 24.84 29.63 42.28
C ILE A 46 24.87 29.54 43.82
N PRO A 47 24.31 28.46 44.42
CA PRO A 47 24.34 28.23 45.86
C PRO A 47 25.75 28.25 46.46
N GLN A 48 26.74 27.71 45.75
CA GLN A 48 28.13 27.68 46.18
C GLN A 48 28.70 29.10 46.41
N PHE A 49 28.26 30.09 45.62
CA PHE A 49 28.66 31.49 45.84
C PHE A 49 27.80 32.16 46.90
N THR A 50 26.48 32.07 46.76
CA THR A 50 25.52 32.84 47.57
C THR A 50 25.42 32.32 49.02
N ILE A 51 25.66 31.03 49.24
CA ILE A 51 25.60 30.36 50.54
C ILE A 51 27.01 30.13 51.08
N ASP A 52 27.89 29.43 50.35
CA ASP A 52 29.16 28.98 50.94
C ASP A 52 30.20 30.10 51.03
N VAL A 53 30.30 30.96 50.00
CA VAL A 53 31.23 32.10 50.00
C VAL A 53 30.62 33.31 50.73
N MET A 54 29.44 33.76 50.30
CA MET A 54 28.83 35.01 50.76
C MET A 54 27.81 34.85 51.89
N GLY A 55 27.36 33.64 52.19
CA GLY A 55 26.28 33.37 53.13
C GLY A 55 26.60 33.81 54.57
N GLY A 56 25.55 34.20 55.29
CA GLY A 56 25.61 34.59 56.70
C GLY A 56 26.30 35.93 57.01
N LYS A 57 26.75 36.68 56.00
CA LYS A 57 27.49 37.95 56.13
C LYS A 57 26.59 39.17 55.87
N THR A 58 26.86 40.30 56.53
CA THR A 58 26.25 41.59 56.17
C THR A 58 26.81 42.13 54.85
N ALA A 59 26.12 43.08 54.20
CA ALA A 59 26.61 43.68 52.95
C ALA A 59 28.04 44.24 53.05
N GLU A 60 28.39 44.87 54.19
CA GLU A 60 29.76 45.35 54.41
C GLU A 60 30.76 44.20 54.56
N GLN A 61 30.37 43.12 55.23
CA GLN A 61 31.18 41.91 55.36
C GLN A 61 31.32 41.13 54.04
N GLN A 62 30.32 41.17 53.16
CA GLN A 62 30.39 40.59 51.81
C GLN A 62 31.36 41.38 50.92
N VAL A 63 31.33 42.71 51.00
CA VAL A 63 32.33 43.56 50.31
C VAL A 63 33.74 43.28 50.84
N ASP A 64 33.92 43.17 52.16
CA ASP A 64 35.21 42.81 52.75
C ASP A 64 35.67 41.41 52.33
N GLN A 65 34.76 40.43 52.27
CA GLN A 65 35.04 39.08 51.78
C GLN A 65 35.52 39.11 50.33
N PHE A 66 34.78 39.75 49.43
CA PHE A 66 35.15 39.89 48.02
C PHE A 66 36.53 40.56 47.84
N LEU A 67 36.79 41.66 48.55
CA LEU A 67 38.08 42.34 48.47
C LEU A 67 39.24 41.51 49.03
N SER A 68 38.97 40.63 50.00
CA SER A 68 39.97 39.71 50.55
C SER A 68 40.48 38.71 49.51
N HIS A 69 39.69 38.36 48.48
CA HIS A 69 40.10 37.47 47.40
C HIS A 69 41.29 38.06 46.61
N TYR A 70 41.35 39.39 46.51
CA TYR A 70 42.46 40.14 45.90
C TYR A 70 43.55 40.55 46.90
N GLY A 71 43.48 40.10 48.15
CA GLY A 71 44.42 40.46 49.23
C GLY A 71 44.22 41.89 49.78
N ILE A 72 43.12 42.56 49.46
CA ILE A 72 42.87 43.95 49.86
C ILE A 72 42.11 43.96 51.19
N THR A 73 42.85 44.00 52.31
CA THR A 73 42.26 43.89 53.66
C THR A 73 42.45 45.12 54.54
N THR A 74 43.39 46.02 54.21
CA THR A 74 43.67 47.26 54.97
C THR A 74 44.23 48.37 54.06
N GLY A 75 44.24 49.62 54.52
CA GLY A 75 44.97 50.73 53.87
C GLY A 75 44.20 51.56 52.83
N THR A 76 44.93 52.35 52.04
CA THR A 76 44.37 53.28 51.02
C THR A 76 43.71 52.54 49.85
N ALA A 77 44.29 51.41 49.43
CA ALA A 77 43.71 50.51 48.44
C ALA A 77 42.35 49.98 48.90
N GLN A 78 42.21 49.53 50.16
CA GLN A 78 40.93 49.04 50.70
C GLN A 78 39.87 50.13 50.72
N THR A 79 40.22 51.35 51.14
CA THR A 79 39.26 52.47 51.16
C THR A 79 38.74 52.77 49.75
N THR A 80 39.64 52.80 48.76
CA THR A 80 39.30 53.07 47.35
C THR A 80 38.48 51.93 46.74
N ALA A 81 38.86 50.68 47.01
CA ALA A 81 38.18 49.49 46.51
C ALA A 81 36.79 49.32 47.13
N LYS A 82 36.63 49.56 48.43
CA LYS A 82 35.30 49.56 49.10
C LYS A 82 34.35 50.57 48.46
N ALA A 83 34.84 51.78 48.16
CA ALA A 83 34.05 52.79 47.49
C ALA A 83 33.65 52.36 46.07
N PHE A 84 34.57 51.74 45.32
CA PHE A 84 34.28 51.20 43.99
C PHE A 84 33.22 50.10 44.02
N VAL A 85 33.42 49.06 44.84
CA VAL A 85 32.48 47.93 44.96
C VAL A 85 31.12 48.42 45.46
N GLY A 86 31.09 49.29 46.47
CA GLY A 86 29.86 49.87 46.99
C GLY A 86 29.08 50.68 45.95
N ASN A 87 29.77 51.47 45.12
CA ASN A 87 29.14 52.21 44.03
C ASN A 87 28.55 51.26 42.97
N MET A 88 29.27 50.20 42.59
CA MET A 88 28.80 49.22 41.62
C MET A 88 27.57 48.45 42.12
N LEU A 89 27.60 47.98 43.38
CA LEU A 89 26.44 47.33 44.02
C LEU A 89 25.23 48.28 44.07
N SER A 90 25.44 49.56 44.41
CA SER A 90 24.36 50.57 44.41
C SER A 90 23.78 50.87 43.03
N SER A 91 24.52 50.55 41.96
CA SER A 91 24.07 50.65 40.57
C SER A 91 23.38 49.38 40.05
N GLY A 92 23.14 48.40 40.91
CA GLY A 92 22.42 47.16 40.58
C GLY A 92 23.28 46.08 39.92
N LYS A 93 24.62 46.18 40.00
CA LYS A 93 25.54 45.15 39.50
C LYS A 93 25.76 44.07 40.56
N GLY A 94 25.72 42.80 40.15
CA GLY A 94 26.08 41.65 40.98
C GLY A 94 27.60 41.55 41.20
N PHE A 95 28.02 40.63 42.07
CA PHE A 95 29.45 40.41 42.33
C PHE A 95 30.18 39.83 41.11
N GLY A 96 29.48 39.12 40.21
CA GLY A 96 29.98 38.62 38.92
C GLY A 96 30.51 39.76 38.05
N ALA A 97 29.65 40.72 37.73
CA ALA A 97 30.03 41.92 36.97
C ALA A 97 31.14 42.75 37.66
N ILE A 98 31.16 42.78 39.00
CA ILE A 98 32.21 43.48 39.77
C ILE A 98 33.54 42.73 39.69
N ALA A 99 33.53 41.39 39.71
CA ALA A 99 34.72 40.55 39.52
C ALA A 99 35.34 40.74 38.14
N VAL A 100 34.52 40.75 37.08
CA VAL A 100 34.98 41.08 35.71
C VAL A 100 35.68 42.45 35.69
N ALA A 101 35.02 43.49 36.21
CA ALA A 101 35.59 44.85 36.21
C ALA A 101 36.86 44.98 37.08
N ALA A 102 36.93 44.28 38.21
CA ALA A 102 38.11 44.26 39.08
C ALA A 102 39.28 43.53 38.41
N ASN A 103 39.03 42.39 37.78
CA ASN A 103 40.03 41.64 37.01
C ASN A 103 40.56 42.46 35.83
N ASP A 104 39.68 43.10 35.06
CA ASP A 104 40.08 43.97 33.93
C ASP A 104 41.01 45.09 34.39
N TYR A 105 40.71 45.72 35.53
CA TYR A 105 41.57 46.75 36.09
C TYR A 105 42.91 46.19 36.57
N LEU A 106 42.91 45.13 37.39
CA LEU A 106 44.11 44.58 38.03
C LEU A 106 45.05 43.83 37.06
N LEU A 107 44.51 43.25 35.99
CA LEU A 107 45.29 42.61 34.93
C LEU A 107 45.70 43.59 33.82
N GLY A 108 45.15 44.81 33.83
CA GLY A 108 45.45 45.86 32.88
C GLY A 108 46.88 46.41 32.96
N SER A 109 47.29 47.15 31.93
CA SER A 109 48.65 47.68 31.80
C SER A 109 48.96 48.91 32.66
N SER A 110 47.97 49.48 33.34
CA SER A 110 48.06 50.79 34.03
C SER A 110 47.42 50.78 35.42
N VAL A 111 47.90 49.91 36.31
CA VAL A 111 47.41 49.79 37.70
C VAL A 111 48.06 50.85 38.61
N ALA A 112 47.27 51.55 39.42
CA ALA A 112 47.80 52.52 40.39
C ALA A 112 48.73 51.84 41.42
N ALA A 113 49.73 52.57 41.91
CA ALA A 113 50.76 52.04 42.80
C ALA A 113 50.20 51.31 44.03
N ASP A 114 49.13 51.83 44.63
CA ASP A 114 48.46 51.24 45.80
C ASP A 114 47.81 49.87 45.51
N PHE A 115 47.49 49.57 44.24
CA PHE A 115 46.88 48.32 43.80
C PHE A 115 47.87 47.33 43.18
N GLN A 116 49.14 47.72 43.01
CA GLN A 116 50.17 46.84 42.45
C GLN A 116 50.32 45.52 43.24
N PRO A 117 50.31 45.50 44.59
CA PRO A 117 50.35 44.24 45.33
C PRO A 117 49.15 43.31 45.06
N ALA A 118 47.95 43.87 44.90
CA ALA A 118 46.75 43.10 44.57
C ALA A 118 46.79 42.55 43.14
N ALA A 119 47.31 43.34 42.19
CA ALA A 119 47.52 42.91 40.81
C ALA A 119 48.53 41.76 40.71
N THR A 120 49.66 41.85 41.43
CA THR A 120 50.63 40.75 41.49
C THR A 120 50.05 39.51 42.14
N LEU A 121 49.34 39.65 43.27
CA LEU A 121 48.69 38.52 43.94
C LEU A 121 47.67 37.82 43.03
N LEU A 122 46.84 38.59 42.32
CA LEU A 122 45.86 38.03 41.37
C LEU A 122 46.56 37.24 40.26
N LYS A 123 47.64 37.78 39.67
CA LYS A 123 48.42 37.08 38.63
C LYS A 123 49.01 35.77 39.17
N ASN A 124 49.57 35.78 40.37
CA ASN A 124 50.14 34.58 40.97
C ASN A 124 49.06 33.55 41.32
N LYS A 125 47.90 33.98 41.81
CA LYS A 125 46.75 33.09 42.05
C LYS A 125 46.22 32.47 40.77
N ILE A 126 46.12 33.25 39.69
CA ILE A 126 45.76 32.72 38.37
C ILE A 126 46.83 31.73 37.90
N ALA A 127 48.11 32.00 38.09
CA ALA A 127 49.19 31.09 37.70
C ALA A 127 49.17 29.77 38.50
N VAL A 128 48.94 29.83 39.82
CA VAL A 128 48.76 28.64 40.68
C VAL A 128 47.50 27.88 40.29
N ALA A 129 46.38 28.57 40.05
CA ALA A 129 45.15 27.95 39.57
C ALA A 129 45.36 27.29 38.20
N THR A 130 46.10 27.93 37.30
CA THR A 130 46.48 27.37 36.00
C THR A 130 47.27 26.09 36.20
N ALA A 131 48.31 26.10 37.04
CA ALA A 131 49.14 24.92 37.30
C ALA A 131 48.34 23.77 37.96
N TYR A 132 47.48 24.07 38.93
CA TYR A 132 46.58 23.11 39.55
C TYR A 132 45.61 22.50 38.52
N SER A 133 44.93 23.34 37.74
CA SER A 133 43.90 22.92 36.78
C SER A 133 44.41 22.05 35.61
N LYS A 134 45.73 22.00 35.39
CA LYS A 134 46.33 21.09 34.39
C LYS A 134 46.19 19.63 34.79
N THR A 135 46.20 19.36 36.10
CA THR A 135 46.40 18.00 36.63
C THR A 135 45.30 17.61 37.60
N TYR A 136 44.72 18.58 38.32
CA TYR A 136 43.85 18.32 39.45
C TYR A 136 42.48 18.99 39.32
N SER A 137 41.48 18.38 39.96
CA SER A 137 40.14 18.94 40.13
C SER A 137 39.56 18.57 41.49
N SER A 138 38.57 19.32 41.97
CA SER A 138 37.81 19.01 43.18
C SER A 138 36.46 19.73 43.15
N GLU A 139 35.40 19.08 43.64
CA GLU A 139 34.07 19.71 43.79
C GLU A 139 33.93 20.49 45.11
N SER A 140 34.89 20.31 46.03
CA SER A 140 34.89 20.97 47.33
C SER A 140 35.42 22.40 47.21
N VAL A 141 34.52 23.39 47.37
CA VAL A 141 34.89 24.82 47.43
C VAL A 141 36.02 25.06 48.44
N ALA A 142 35.99 24.39 49.60
CA ALA A 142 37.03 24.50 50.61
C ALA A 142 38.40 23.98 50.14
N THR A 143 38.41 22.89 49.38
CA THR A 143 39.65 22.33 48.80
C THR A 143 40.22 23.28 47.74
N LEU A 144 39.38 23.74 46.81
CA LEU A 144 39.79 24.67 45.76
C LEU A 144 40.26 26.02 46.31
N GLN A 145 39.64 26.50 47.39
CA GLN A 145 40.10 27.69 48.13
C GLN A 145 41.42 27.42 48.86
N GLY A 146 41.59 26.23 49.43
CA GLY A 146 42.82 25.78 50.09
C GLY A 146 44.04 25.85 49.17
N VAL A 147 43.86 25.53 47.88
CA VAL A 147 44.91 25.67 46.85
C VAL A 147 45.42 27.11 46.76
N LEU A 148 44.55 28.12 46.88
CA LEU A 148 44.94 29.53 46.76
C LEU A 148 45.26 30.23 48.08
N ALA A 149 45.00 29.59 49.23
CA ALA A 149 45.08 30.21 50.55
C ALA A 149 46.51 30.66 50.94
N GLY A 150 47.53 29.95 50.49
CA GLY A 150 48.95 30.23 50.78
C GLY A 150 49.69 31.02 49.69
N VAL A 151 49.00 31.44 48.62
CA VAL A 151 49.62 32.15 47.49
C VAL A 151 49.96 33.58 47.91
N THR A 152 51.19 34.02 47.60
CA THR A 152 51.70 35.35 47.95
C THR A 152 52.12 36.15 46.71
N PRO A 153 52.29 37.48 46.82
CA PRO A 153 52.82 38.29 45.72
C PRO A 153 54.26 37.94 45.31
N ASP A 154 55.01 37.23 46.16
CA ASP A 154 56.42 36.88 45.92
C ASP A 154 56.59 35.55 45.16
N MET A 155 55.49 34.83 44.87
CA MET A 155 55.49 33.55 44.14
C MET A 155 55.38 33.80 42.63
N ASP A 156 56.48 34.24 42.00
CA ASP A 156 56.47 34.77 40.63
C ASP A 156 57.13 33.85 39.58
N THR A 157 57.68 32.70 40.00
CA THR A 157 58.25 31.69 39.10
C THR A 157 57.47 30.37 39.08
N ALA A 158 57.53 29.66 37.95
CA ALA A 158 56.92 28.33 37.82
C ALA A 158 57.45 27.34 38.88
N ALA A 159 58.76 27.38 39.16
CA ALA A 159 59.39 26.49 40.14
C ALA A 159 58.87 26.72 41.58
N GLU A 160 58.55 27.96 41.94
CA GLU A 160 57.97 28.26 43.26
C GLU A 160 56.51 27.84 43.36
N ILE A 161 55.75 27.96 42.27
CA ILE A 161 54.36 27.49 42.17
C ILE A 161 54.33 25.96 42.31
N ASP A 162 55.19 25.24 41.59
CA ASP A 162 55.26 23.78 41.64
C ASP A 162 55.68 23.27 43.03
N ALA A 163 56.68 23.93 43.65
CA ALA A 163 57.09 23.61 45.02
C ALA A 163 55.97 23.90 46.03
N TYR A 164 55.20 24.96 45.84
CA TYR A 164 54.04 25.28 46.66
C TYR A 164 52.95 24.23 46.52
N LEU A 165 52.55 23.89 45.30
CA LEU A 165 51.52 22.88 45.02
C LEU A 165 51.93 21.52 45.58
N THR A 166 53.19 21.12 45.40
CA THR A 166 53.76 19.90 46.01
C THR A 166 53.66 19.94 47.54
N GLY A 167 53.98 21.09 48.15
CA GLY A 167 53.95 21.28 49.61
C GLY A 167 52.54 21.21 50.22
N ILE A 168 51.49 21.38 49.40
CA ILE A 168 50.09 21.25 49.83
C ILE A 168 49.43 19.96 49.30
N GLY A 169 50.20 19.03 48.71
CA GLY A 169 49.72 17.71 48.28
C GLY A 169 49.27 17.60 46.82
N PHE A 170 49.65 18.55 45.97
CA PHE A 170 49.31 18.59 44.53
C PHE A 170 50.58 18.67 43.65
N PRO A 171 51.48 17.67 43.66
CA PRO A 171 52.67 17.70 42.81
C PRO A 171 52.32 17.84 41.31
N PRO A 172 53.08 18.61 40.51
CA PRO A 172 52.80 18.69 39.07
C PRO A 172 52.93 17.32 38.39
N GLY A 173 52.15 17.09 37.32
CA GLY A 173 52.25 15.89 36.51
C GLY A 173 53.62 15.75 35.81
N VAL A 174 54.05 14.51 35.58
CA VAL A 174 55.28 14.17 34.86
C VAL A 174 54.98 14.14 33.37
N LEU A 175 55.59 15.07 32.62
CA LEU A 175 55.51 15.10 31.17
C LEU A 175 56.51 14.10 30.59
N LEU A 176 56.02 13.14 29.80
CA LEU A 176 56.86 12.18 29.08
C LEU A 176 57.44 12.80 27.80
N THR A 177 58.49 12.18 27.28
CA THR A 177 59.28 12.63 26.13
C THR A 177 59.36 11.53 25.07
N GLU A 178 59.88 11.85 23.90
CA GLU A 178 60.14 10.86 22.85
C GLU A 178 61.28 9.87 23.17
N GLN A 179 61.89 9.98 24.35
CA GLN A 179 62.97 9.12 24.82
C GLN A 179 62.49 8.31 26.02
N ALA A 180 63.20 7.21 26.29
CA ALA A 180 62.95 6.37 27.46
C ALA A 180 62.86 7.17 28.77
N ASP A 181 61.70 7.15 29.40
CA ASP A 181 61.39 7.81 30.66
C ASP A 181 61.36 6.81 31.82
N ILE A 182 62.23 6.99 32.82
CA ILE A 182 62.25 6.19 34.05
C ILE A 182 61.90 7.09 35.22
N VAL A 183 60.61 7.14 35.56
CA VAL A 183 60.05 8.18 36.43
C VAL A 183 59.04 7.64 37.43
N THR A 184 58.90 8.36 38.54
CA THR A 184 57.85 8.13 39.53
C THR A 184 56.94 9.35 39.59
N GLY A 185 55.63 9.16 39.51
CA GLY A 185 54.68 10.25 39.35
C GLY A 185 53.25 9.85 39.71
N HIS A 186 52.46 10.85 40.10
CA HIS A 186 51.03 10.68 40.38
C HIS A 186 50.19 10.82 39.10
N VAL A 187 50.64 11.67 38.18
CA VAL A 187 50.04 11.80 36.85
C VAL A 187 51.16 11.77 35.83
N PHE A 188 51.08 10.87 34.86
CA PHE A 188 51.95 10.81 33.69
C PHE A 188 51.19 11.41 32.51
N ILE A 189 51.79 12.38 31.84
CA ILE A 189 51.19 13.08 30.71
C ILE A 189 52.05 12.76 29.49
N ALA A 190 51.49 11.96 28.59
CA ALA A 190 52.10 11.55 27.34
C ALA A 190 51.33 12.18 26.15
N PRO A 191 51.54 13.48 25.87
CA PRO A 191 50.87 14.13 24.75
C PRO A 191 51.51 13.70 23.43
N LYS A 192 50.94 14.14 22.31
CA LYS A 192 51.63 14.00 21.02
C LYS A 192 53.01 14.70 21.02
N GLY A 193 54.02 14.02 20.53
CA GLY A 193 55.38 14.52 20.34
C GLY A 193 55.63 14.99 18.90
N PHE A 194 56.78 15.62 18.70
CA PHE A 194 57.30 15.94 17.37
C PHE A 194 58.80 15.66 17.30
N THR A 195 59.28 15.24 16.14
CA THR A 195 60.72 15.12 15.89
C THR A 195 61.43 16.47 16.11
N PRO A 196 62.76 16.51 16.36
CA PRO A 196 63.49 17.76 16.58
C PRO A 196 63.37 18.80 15.44
N GLY A 197 62.96 18.37 14.23
CA GLY A 197 62.65 19.24 13.10
C GLY A 197 61.25 19.84 13.10
N GLY A 198 60.35 19.32 13.96
CA GLY A 198 58.95 19.71 14.07
C GLY A 198 58.08 19.25 12.90
N THR A 199 58.58 18.33 12.07
CA THR A 199 57.93 17.93 10.81
C THR A 199 57.07 16.68 10.95
N ASP A 200 57.45 15.79 11.86
CA ASP A 200 56.86 14.45 11.97
C ASP A 200 56.30 14.26 13.38
N GLN A 201 55.10 13.71 13.47
CA GLN A 201 54.37 13.41 14.70
C GLN A 201 54.85 12.06 15.24
N ILE A 202 55.05 11.97 16.55
CA ILE A 202 55.57 10.76 17.23
C ILE A 202 54.89 10.57 18.58
N ASN A 203 54.88 9.34 19.09
CA ASN A 203 54.39 9.05 20.45
C ASN A 203 55.42 9.46 21.50
N THR A 204 54.97 10.00 22.65
CA THR A 204 55.85 10.24 23.82
C THR A 204 55.70 9.18 24.91
N LEU A 205 54.74 8.26 24.76
CA LEU A 205 54.78 6.99 25.46
C LEU A 205 55.41 5.99 24.49
N ASN A 206 56.36 5.18 24.94
CA ASN A 206 57.08 4.22 24.10
C ASN A 206 57.47 2.96 24.90
N ASP A 207 57.91 1.92 24.21
CA ASP A 207 58.28 0.61 24.79
C ASP A 207 59.37 0.67 25.86
N ASP A 208 60.27 1.66 25.80
CA ASP A 208 61.39 1.77 26.73
C ASP A 208 61.00 2.50 28.05
N ASP A 209 59.76 2.98 28.16
CA ASP A 209 59.28 3.73 29.33
C ASP A 209 59.04 2.82 30.55
N ARG A 210 59.42 3.33 31.71
CA ARG A 210 59.28 2.68 33.02
C ARG A 210 58.64 3.63 34.02
N LEU A 211 57.32 3.55 34.15
CA LEU A 211 56.51 4.44 34.96
C LEU A 211 56.14 3.78 36.29
N THR A 212 56.36 4.48 37.40
CA THR A 212 56.01 3.97 38.75
C THR A 212 55.10 4.95 39.49
N GLY A 213 53.92 4.51 39.92
CA GLY A 213 53.02 5.35 40.72
C GLY A 213 53.54 5.73 42.09
N THR A 214 52.82 6.62 42.77
CA THR A 214 53.11 7.13 44.11
C THR A 214 52.49 6.31 45.24
N SER A 215 51.88 5.16 44.91
CA SER A 215 51.06 4.33 45.83
C SER A 215 49.74 4.98 46.23
N ALA A 216 49.27 5.96 45.46
CA ALA A 216 47.89 6.43 45.56
C ALA A 216 46.96 5.37 44.94
N THR A 217 45.66 5.62 44.93
CA THR A 217 44.68 4.72 44.27
C THR A 217 44.10 5.36 43.01
N ASP A 218 44.66 6.50 42.62
CA ASP A 218 44.22 7.37 41.54
C ASP A 218 45.42 7.92 40.75
N ASP A 219 46.57 7.21 40.82
CA ASP A 219 47.71 7.50 39.95
C ASP A 219 47.29 7.20 38.50
N ARG A 220 47.58 8.12 37.57
CA ARG A 220 46.99 8.06 36.22
C ARG A 220 47.97 8.31 35.08
N LEU A 221 47.69 7.70 33.93
CA LEU A 221 48.28 7.99 32.63
C LEU A 221 47.28 8.78 31.78
N GLU A 222 47.73 9.87 31.17
CA GLU A 222 47.00 10.66 30.18
C GLU A 222 47.78 10.57 28.87
N PHE A 223 47.31 9.73 27.93
CA PHE A 223 48.05 9.38 26.72
C PHE A 223 47.28 9.78 25.45
N ASP A 224 47.91 10.58 24.59
CA ASP A 224 47.47 10.82 23.21
C ASP A 224 48.20 9.81 22.29
N PHE A 225 47.53 8.72 21.93
CA PHE A 225 48.03 7.78 20.93
C PHE A 225 47.95 8.43 19.56
N VAL A 226 49.07 8.50 18.85
CA VAL A 226 49.17 9.15 17.55
C VAL A 226 49.88 8.29 16.51
N ASN A 227 49.69 8.67 15.24
CA ASN A 227 50.50 8.16 14.13
C ASN A 227 51.97 8.48 14.35
N ASP A 228 52.77 7.46 14.67
CA ASP A 228 54.21 7.63 14.76
C ASP A 228 54.83 7.59 13.35
N ALA A 229 55.15 8.76 12.83
CA ALA A 229 55.69 8.90 11.48
C ALA A 229 57.16 8.44 11.34
N ASP A 230 57.88 8.26 12.46
CA ASP A 230 59.29 7.87 12.47
C ASP A 230 59.46 6.36 12.63
N THR A 231 58.76 5.77 13.61
CA THR A 231 58.87 4.32 13.90
C THR A 231 57.82 3.51 13.16
N GLY A 232 56.66 4.11 12.84
CA GLY A 232 55.48 3.37 12.37
C GLY A 232 54.97 2.39 13.41
N ASP A 233 55.29 2.62 14.68
CA ASP A 233 54.93 1.72 15.77
C ASP A 233 53.52 2.00 16.27
N ASN A 234 52.68 1.00 16.10
CA ASN A 234 51.27 1.02 16.47
C ASN A 234 50.98 0.08 17.64
N ASN A 235 52.01 -0.52 18.25
CA ASN A 235 51.86 -1.42 19.39
C ASN A 235 52.85 -1.06 20.50
N ILE A 236 52.42 -0.24 21.45
CA ILE A 236 53.28 0.31 22.50
C ILE A 236 53.17 -0.52 23.77
N ALA A 237 54.30 -1.06 24.25
CA ALA A 237 54.39 -1.98 25.38
C ALA A 237 55.27 -1.44 26.53
N PRO A 238 54.82 -0.41 27.28
CA PRO A 238 55.62 0.19 28.35
C PRO A 238 55.60 -0.67 29.61
N THR A 239 56.58 -0.47 30.51
CA THR A 239 56.55 -1.07 31.85
C THR A 239 55.93 -0.11 32.86
N MET A 240 54.72 -0.39 33.35
CA MET A 240 54.02 0.43 34.34
C MET A 240 53.70 -0.36 35.61
N SER A 241 53.87 0.28 36.78
CA SER A 241 53.53 -0.33 38.08
C SER A 241 52.96 0.70 39.04
N GLY A 242 51.80 0.39 39.62
CA GLY A 242 51.07 1.30 40.52
C GLY A 242 50.43 2.47 39.79
N VAL A 243 50.04 2.30 38.52
CA VAL A 243 49.20 3.24 37.79
C VAL A 243 47.81 2.62 37.74
N GLU A 244 46.81 3.28 38.32
CA GLU A 244 45.48 2.71 38.47
C GLU A 244 44.52 3.12 37.34
N ILE A 245 44.76 4.25 36.68
CA ILE A 245 43.85 4.82 35.67
C ILE A 245 44.62 5.12 34.38
N ALA A 246 44.16 4.63 33.24
CA ALA A 246 44.64 5.07 31.93
C ALA A 246 43.55 5.81 31.18
N ASN A 247 43.81 7.07 30.82
CA ASN A 247 42.98 7.88 29.92
C ASN A 247 43.72 7.97 28.59
N ILE A 248 43.18 7.31 27.57
CA ILE A 248 43.85 7.12 26.29
C ILE A 248 42.99 7.74 25.21
N LYS A 249 43.57 8.68 24.48
CA LYS A 249 42.96 9.31 23.32
C LYS A 249 43.56 8.72 22.05
N PHE A 250 42.73 8.11 21.20
CA PHE A 250 43.17 7.47 19.96
C PHE A 250 43.12 8.47 18.78
N ALA A 251 44.12 9.36 18.71
CA ALA A 251 44.27 10.35 17.65
C ALA A 251 45.19 9.85 16.52
N THR A 252 44.86 8.68 15.98
CA THR A 252 45.61 7.89 14.99
C THR A 252 44.67 7.50 13.86
N ASP A 253 45.16 7.46 12.62
CA ASP A 253 44.42 7.00 11.42
C ASP A 253 44.76 5.55 11.05
N SER A 254 45.23 4.79 12.04
CA SER A 254 45.58 3.37 11.92
C SER A 254 45.29 2.63 13.22
N ASP A 255 45.08 1.32 13.12
CA ASP A 255 44.95 0.40 14.25
C ASP A 255 46.04 0.65 15.28
N ALA A 256 45.65 0.80 16.54
CA ALA A 256 46.55 1.13 17.63
C ALA A 256 46.32 0.25 18.86
N THR A 257 47.41 -0.23 19.44
CA THR A 257 47.42 -1.14 20.58
C THR A 257 48.27 -0.58 21.70
N LEU A 258 47.69 -0.44 22.90
CA LEU A 258 48.45 -0.34 24.14
C LEU A 258 48.56 -1.74 24.75
N ASP A 259 49.77 -2.29 24.74
CA ASP A 259 50.06 -3.64 25.23
C ASP A 259 50.50 -3.59 26.70
N LEU A 260 49.71 -4.24 27.57
CA LEU A 260 49.93 -4.28 29.01
C LEU A 260 50.69 -5.54 29.46
N GLN A 261 51.36 -6.27 28.57
CA GLN A 261 52.13 -7.48 28.92
C GLN A 261 53.18 -7.30 30.03
N ASP A 262 53.70 -6.07 30.19
CA ASP A 262 54.69 -5.71 31.22
C ASP A 262 54.12 -4.73 32.28
N SER A 263 52.80 -4.55 32.32
CA SER A 263 52.12 -3.58 33.18
C SER A 263 50.95 -4.20 33.97
N THR A 264 50.83 -3.87 35.26
CA THR A 264 49.75 -4.37 36.14
C THR A 264 49.27 -3.28 37.11
N GLY A 265 48.13 -3.51 37.77
CA GLY A 265 47.57 -2.64 38.81
C GLY A 265 46.51 -1.65 38.31
N PHE A 266 46.07 -1.74 37.06
CA PHE A 266 45.00 -0.90 36.54
C PHE A 266 43.65 -1.24 37.18
N THR A 267 42.82 -0.22 37.31
CA THR A 267 41.43 -0.31 37.77
C THR A 267 40.49 0.29 36.75
N HIS A 268 40.93 1.30 35.99
CA HIS A 268 40.17 1.99 34.96
C HIS A 268 40.95 2.09 33.64
N LEU A 269 40.29 1.76 32.54
CA LEU A 269 40.76 1.95 31.18
C LEU A 269 39.72 2.79 30.42
N ASN A 270 40.05 4.06 30.17
CA ASN A 270 39.15 5.03 29.57
C ASN A 270 39.66 5.41 28.19
N LEU A 271 38.88 5.09 27.17
CA LEU A 271 39.17 5.36 25.78
C LEU A 271 38.39 6.61 25.35
N HIS A 272 39.06 7.49 24.64
CA HIS A 272 38.52 8.78 24.22
C HIS A 272 38.76 9.03 22.74
N ARG A 273 37.77 9.60 22.06
CA ARG A 273 37.90 10.14 20.70
C ARG A 273 38.63 9.20 19.74
N ILE A 274 38.10 8.00 19.58
CA ILE A 274 38.57 7.04 18.60
C ILE A 274 38.31 7.62 17.21
N ASP A 275 39.35 7.69 16.38
CA ASP A 275 39.26 8.18 15.01
C ASP A 275 38.68 7.12 14.07
N ASP A 276 38.11 7.55 12.96
CA ASP A 276 37.24 6.74 12.10
C ASP A 276 37.91 5.49 11.50
N GLU A 277 37.15 4.40 11.37
CA GLU A 277 37.53 3.12 10.73
C GLU A 277 38.79 2.40 11.29
N ASN A 278 39.20 2.70 12.53
CA ASN A 278 40.39 2.06 13.16
C ASN A 278 40.05 1.16 14.34
N LEU A 279 40.91 0.17 14.61
CA LEU A 279 40.92 -0.61 15.85
C LEU A 279 41.60 0.15 17.00
N ALA A 280 40.87 0.36 18.10
CA ALA A 280 41.42 0.83 19.38
C ALA A 280 41.52 -0.33 20.36
N ARG A 281 42.74 -0.81 20.63
CA ARG A 281 42.97 -2.02 21.43
C ARG A 281 43.79 -1.77 22.70
N ILE A 282 43.34 -2.36 23.80
CA ILE A 282 44.15 -2.58 25.01
C ILE A 282 44.40 -4.08 25.13
N ASP A 283 45.66 -4.49 25.00
CA ASP A 283 46.04 -5.90 24.92
C ASP A 283 46.75 -6.41 26.18
N ASN A 284 46.74 -7.73 26.38
CA ASN A 284 47.43 -8.45 27.45
C ASN A 284 47.10 -7.94 28.87
N ILE A 285 45.83 -7.61 29.15
CA ILE A 285 45.39 -7.22 30.49
C ILE A 285 45.57 -8.42 31.45
N GLN A 286 46.37 -8.27 32.49
CA GLN A 286 46.83 -9.40 33.31
C GLN A 286 45.95 -9.70 34.53
N GLU A 287 45.00 -8.83 34.86
CA GLU A 287 44.22 -8.89 36.10
C GLU A 287 42.74 -8.58 35.83
N ALA A 288 41.82 -9.48 36.20
CA ALA A 288 40.37 -9.25 36.13
C ALA A 288 39.88 -8.09 37.00
N THR A 289 40.71 -7.52 37.88
CA THR A 289 40.39 -6.29 38.62
C THR A 289 40.52 -5.03 37.77
N THR A 290 41.11 -5.12 36.58
CA THR A 290 41.08 -4.06 35.57
C THR A 290 39.74 -4.14 34.85
N ASN A 291 38.69 -3.66 35.51
CA ASN A 291 37.32 -3.98 35.11
C ASN A 291 36.38 -2.78 35.04
N ASN A 292 36.91 -1.55 35.05
CA ASN A 292 36.13 -0.36 34.75
C ASN A 292 36.62 0.19 33.41
N LEU A 293 35.88 -0.16 32.37
CA LEU A 293 36.15 0.21 30.99
C LEU A 293 35.24 1.38 30.62
N SER A 294 35.72 2.31 29.80
CA SER A 294 34.85 3.32 29.22
C SER A 294 35.24 3.73 27.81
N ILE A 295 34.23 4.08 27.01
CA ILE A 295 34.37 4.67 25.69
C ILE A 295 33.66 6.01 25.74
N ASN A 296 34.38 7.09 25.43
CA ASN A 296 33.92 8.45 25.66
C ASN A 296 34.16 9.34 24.44
N ASP A 297 33.14 10.09 24.04
CA ASP A 297 33.21 11.06 22.94
C ASP A 297 33.80 10.46 21.65
N SER A 298 33.35 9.24 21.30
CA SER A 298 33.82 8.46 20.15
C SER A 298 32.65 8.17 19.23
N ASN A 299 32.45 8.98 18.20
CA ASN A 299 31.40 8.79 17.19
C ASN A 299 32.01 8.21 15.92
N SER A 300 32.46 6.96 16.00
CA SER A 300 33.15 6.23 14.94
C SER A 300 32.45 4.88 14.74
N PRO A 301 31.27 4.86 14.07
CA PRO A 301 30.41 3.68 13.98
C PRO A 301 31.07 2.48 13.28
N PHE A 302 32.20 2.69 12.60
CA PHE A 302 32.98 1.65 11.92
C PHE A 302 34.25 1.23 12.68
N SER A 303 34.55 1.85 13.83
CA SER A 303 35.70 1.49 14.66
C SER A 303 35.40 0.34 15.61
N ASP A 304 36.34 -0.60 15.68
CA ASP A 304 36.33 -1.67 16.67
C ASP A 304 37.08 -1.24 17.95
N VAL A 305 36.60 -1.70 19.09
CA VAL A 305 37.21 -1.50 20.41
C VAL A 305 37.47 -2.84 21.07
N GLU A 306 38.73 -3.11 21.40
CA GLU A 306 39.13 -4.40 21.98
C GLU A 306 39.79 -4.24 23.35
N PHE A 307 39.33 -5.04 24.31
CA PHE A 307 39.97 -5.26 25.60
C PHE A 307 40.27 -6.74 25.76
N THR A 308 41.54 -7.12 25.55
CA THR A 308 41.98 -8.52 25.62
C THR A 308 42.76 -8.80 26.90
N TYR A 309 42.42 -9.92 27.54
CA TYR A 309 42.97 -10.34 28.83
C TYR A 309 43.81 -11.60 28.69
N LEU A 310 44.73 -11.85 29.62
CA LEU A 310 45.29 -13.19 29.75
C LEU A 310 44.19 -14.15 30.23
N GLY A 311 44.07 -15.36 29.66
CA GLY A 311 43.03 -16.32 30.10
C GLY A 311 43.16 -16.68 31.59
N SER A 312 44.39 -16.70 32.13
CA SER A 312 44.59 -16.89 33.58
C SER A 312 44.04 -15.76 34.45
N ALA A 313 43.81 -14.58 33.89
CA ALA A 313 43.19 -13.46 34.58
C ALA A 313 41.67 -13.66 34.72
N LEU A 314 41.04 -14.28 33.72
CA LEU A 314 39.58 -14.49 33.60
C LEU A 314 39.12 -15.90 33.98
N ALA A 315 40.02 -16.77 34.46
CA ALA A 315 39.68 -18.14 34.87
C ALA A 315 38.84 -18.24 36.16
N GLY A 316 38.26 -17.12 36.64
CA GLY A 316 37.31 -17.10 37.74
C GLY A 316 35.98 -17.72 37.34
N THR A 317 35.00 -17.68 38.25
CA THR A 317 33.61 -18.09 37.92
C THR A 317 32.60 -17.05 38.36
N THR A 318 33.08 -15.85 38.65
CA THR A 318 32.30 -14.71 39.17
C THR A 318 32.97 -13.39 38.75
N ASP A 319 33.69 -13.38 37.63
CA ASP A 319 34.38 -12.21 37.14
C ASP A 319 33.36 -11.20 36.62
N VAL A 320 33.61 -9.92 36.89
CA VAL A 320 32.69 -8.82 36.60
C VAL A 320 33.43 -7.71 35.88
N VAL A 321 32.87 -7.21 34.79
CA VAL A 321 33.33 -6.02 34.07
C VAL A 321 32.24 -4.95 33.98
N ASN A 322 32.64 -3.69 34.12
CA ASN A 322 31.79 -2.52 33.95
C ASN A 322 32.25 -1.76 32.70
N LEU A 323 31.35 -1.52 31.75
CA LEU A 323 31.56 -0.74 30.55
C LEU A 323 30.67 0.52 30.60
N ALA A 324 31.29 1.70 30.60
CA ALA A 324 30.57 2.97 30.47
C ALA A 324 30.68 3.51 29.04
N LEU A 325 29.55 3.83 28.43
CA LEU A 325 29.45 4.49 27.14
C LEU A 325 28.98 5.92 27.37
N ASN A 326 29.77 6.90 26.93
CA ASN A 326 29.44 8.32 27.09
C ASN A 326 29.61 9.05 25.76
N ASN A 327 28.52 9.30 25.05
CA ASN A 327 28.55 9.81 23.66
C ASN A 327 29.42 8.92 22.76
N ALA A 328 29.10 7.62 22.71
CA ALA A 328 29.87 6.60 22.01
C ALA A 328 29.02 5.87 20.97
N GLN A 329 29.50 5.85 19.72
CA GLN A 329 28.99 5.08 18.60
C GLN A 329 30.18 4.33 18.00
N VAL A 330 30.18 3.00 18.06
CA VAL A 330 31.27 2.13 17.61
C VAL A 330 30.73 0.90 16.86
N SER A 331 31.60 0.16 16.19
CA SER A 331 31.25 -1.09 15.51
C SER A 331 31.16 -2.24 16.52
N ASP A 332 32.30 -2.85 16.88
CA ASP A 332 32.37 -3.96 17.83
C ASP A 332 33.01 -3.52 19.15
N VAL A 333 32.45 -3.95 20.28
CA VAL A 333 33.13 -3.89 21.58
C VAL A 333 33.43 -5.30 22.04
N PHE A 334 34.71 -5.67 21.98
CA PHE A 334 35.19 -7.00 22.33
C PHE A 334 35.85 -7.03 23.71
N ILE A 335 35.40 -7.95 24.57
CA ILE A 335 35.90 -8.12 25.95
C ILE A 335 36.02 -9.62 26.28
N ALA A 336 37.22 -10.19 26.12
CA ALA A 336 37.51 -11.59 26.51
C ALA A 336 39.02 -11.86 26.57
N GLU A 337 39.42 -13.14 26.69
CA GLU A 337 40.83 -13.55 26.60
C GLU A 337 41.49 -13.12 25.26
N ASN A 338 40.89 -13.49 24.12
CA ASN A 338 41.45 -13.19 22.80
C ASN A 338 40.34 -13.20 21.73
N ARG A 339 40.53 -12.48 20.62
CA ARG A 339 39.50 -12.34 19.58
C ARG A 339 39.26 -13.58 18.74
N ASP A 340 40.32 -14.32 18.41
CA ASP A 340 40.24 -15.43 17.45
C ASP A 340 39.45 -16.63 18.01
N ASN A 341 39.77 -17.06 19.22
CA ASN A 341 39.16 -18.21 19.88
C ASN A 341 39.30 -18.08 21.41
N PRO A 342 38.52 -17.19 22.04
CA PRO A 342 38.52 -17.05 23.49
C PRO A 342 38.09 -18.37 24.14
N ALA A 343 38.74 -18.74 25.24
CA ALA A 343 38.37 -19.90 26.06
C ALA A 343 37.91 -19.52 27.47
N GLU A 344 38.10 -18.25 27.86
CA GLU A 344 37.74 -17.70 29.17
C GLU A 344 37.20 -16.27 28.94
N GLY A 345 36.19 -15.89 29.74
CA GLY A 345 35.51 -14.59 29.65
C GLY A 345 35.02 -14.04 30.99
N PHE A 346 33.95 -13.26 30.98
CA PHE A 346 33.38 -12.63 32.19
C PHE A 346 31.99 -13.16 32.45
N GLU A 347 31.68 -13.65 33.66
CA GLU A 347 30.32 -14.09 33.99
C GLU A 347 29.31 -12.94 34.07
N THR A 348 29.77 -11.72 34.36
CA THR A 348 28.89 -10.55 34.43
C THR A 348 29.47 -9.35 33.70
N VAL A 349 28.69 -8.79 32.77
CA VAL A 349 28.96 -7.54 32.07
C VAL A 349 27.93 -6.51 32.51
N ASN A 350 28.37 -5.36 33.02
CA ASN A 350 27.50 -4.24 33.36
C ASN A 350 27.75 -3.08 32.39
N ILE A 351 26.72 -2.60 31.72
CA ILE A 351 26.78 -1.46 30.80
C ILE A 351 26.10 -0.26 31.44
N THR A 352 26.73 0.90 31.36
CA THR A 352 26.10 2.19 31.68
C THR A 352 26.08 3.08 30.44
N SER A 353 24.90 3.33 29.89
CA SER A 353 24.65 4.27 28.78
C SER A 353 24.42 5.68 29.35
N GLY A 354 25.46 6.51 29.31
CA GLY A 354 25.43 7.87 29.84
C GLY A 354 25.88 8.88 28.79
N GLY A 355 26.21 10.09 29.26
CA GLY A 355 26.60 11.21 28.42
C GLY A 355 25.45 12.18 28.20
N GLY A 356 25.47 12.88 27.06
CA GLY A 356 24.42 13.82 26.65
C GLY A 356 23.84 13.51 25.27
N ALA A 357 24.09 12.31 24.75
CA ALA A 357 23.60 11.79 23.47
C ALA A 357 23.44 10.26 23.52
N ALA A 358 22.63 9.70 22.62
CA ALA A 358 22.44 8.27 22.45
C ALA A 358 23.76 7.54 22.14
N ASN A 359 23.87 6.32 22.64
CA ASN A 359 25.03 5.45 22.44
C ASN A 359 24.66 4.27 21.54
N SER A 360 25.61 3.76 20.76
CA SER A 360 25.40 2.56 19.96
C SER A 360 26.66 1.71 19.80
N MET A 361 26.44 0.41 19.64
CA MET A 361 27.42 -0.53 19.11
C MET A 361 26.73 -1.50 18.17
N VAL A 362 27.39 -1.88 17.08
CA VAL A 362 26.90 -2.94 16.19
C VAL A 362 26.92 -4.28 16.92
N SER A 363 28.01 -4.59 17.64
CA SER A 363 28.14 -5.83 18.39
C SER A 363 28.73 -5.62 19.78
N LEU A 364 28.25 -6.40 20.74
CA LEU A 364 28.93 -6.66 22.00
C LEU A 364 29.44 -8.09 21.99
N SER A 365 30.75 -8.26 21.98
CA SER A 365 31.41 -9.56 21.89
C SER A 365 32.10 -9.92 23.22
N ALA A 366 31.56 -10.88 23.96
CA ALA A 366 32.17 -11.37 25.21
C ALA A 366 31.87 -12.86 25.42
N GLU A 367 32.81 -13.57 26.05
CA GLU A 367 32.72 -15.02 26.33
C GLU A 367 32.20 -15.26 27.76
N ASP A 368 31.57 -16.42 27.99
CA ASP A 368 31.12 -16.93 29.30
C ASP A 368 30.10 -16.05 30.07
N VAL A 369 29.52 -15.04 29.42
CA VAL A 369 28.57 -14.12 30.04
C VAL A 369 27.33 -14.88 30.50
N GLN A 370 27.01 -14.79 31.79
CA GLN A 370 25.79 -15.34 32.38
C GLN A 370 24.75 -14.25 32.69
N THR A 371 25.22 -13.03 32.98
CA THR A 371 24.39 -11.87 33.30
C THR A 371 24.90 -10.62 32.59
N LEU A 372 24.04 -9.97 31.81
CA LEU A 372 24.23 -8.64 31.26
C LEU A 372 23.33 -7.67 32.03
N THR A 373 23.87 -6.62 32.64
CA THR A 373 23.05 -5.54 33.21
C THR A 373 23.23 -4.25 32.41
N ILE A 374 22.16 -3.49 32.23
CA ILE A 374 22.17 -2.24 31.47
C ILE A 374 21.50 -1.15 32.34
N ALA A 375 22.15 0.00 32.44
CA ALA A 375 21.69 1.14 33.21
C ALA A 375 22.02 2.45 32.50
N GLY A 376 21.49 3.56 33.01
CA GLY A 376 21.82 4.90 32.53
C GLY A 376 20.60 5.68 32.04
N ASP A 377 20.86 6.85 31.45
CA ASP A 377 19.82 7.80 31.05
C ASP A 377 19.83 8.17 29.57
N GLN A 378 20.76 7.60 28.79
CA GLN A 378 20.81 7.77 27.34
C GLN A 378 20.38 6.48 26.64
N ASP A 379 19.78 6.62 25.46
CA ASP A 379 19.39 5.49 24.60
C ASP A 379 20.61 4.62 24.26
N LEU A 380 20.39 3.32 24.09
CA LEU A 380 21.41 2.35 23.74
C LEU A 380 20.91 1.40 22.65
N SER A 381 21.64 1.35 21.54
CA SER A 381 21.45 0.33 20.49
C SER A 381 22.59 -0.69 20.49
N ILE A 382 22.26 -1.98 20.51
CA ILE A 382 23.20 -3.10 20.40
C ILE A 382 22.82 -3.96 19.19
N PHE A 383 23.04 -3.41 18.00
CA PHE A 383 22.86 -4.03 16.68
C PHE A 383 23.33 -3.05 15.59
N GLY A 384 23.62 -3.58 14.40
CA GLY A 384 23.75 -2.82 13.16
C GLY A 384 22.55 -3.03 12.26
N THR A 385 22.45 -2.22 11.22
CA THR A 385 21.39 -2.30 10.21
C THR A 385 21.99 -2.30 8.81
N GLU A 386 21.38 -3.07 7.92
CA GLU A 386 21.61 -3.04 6.49
C GLU A 386 20.29 -2.74 5.80
N ASP A 387 20.33 -1.87 4.79
CA ASP A 387 19.14 -1.48 4.03
C ASP A 387 18.76 -2.61 3.07
N ILE A 388 17.47 -2.99 3.06
CA ILE A 388 16.90 -3.83 2.01
C ILE A 388 16.49 -2.89 0.88
N ILE A 389 17.09 -3.06 -0.31
CA ILE A 389 17.00 -2.08 -1.39
C ILE A 389 16.43 -2.65 -2.68
N SER A 390 15.68 -1.83 -3.40
CA SER A 390 15.27 -2.07 -4.79
C SER A 390 16.03 -1.11 -5.71
N GLU A 391 16.69 -1.66 -6.74
CA GLU A 391 17.51 -0.89 -7.70
C GLU A 391 16.88 -0.90 -9.11
N VAL A 392 16.51 0.27 -9.63
CA VAL A 392 16.17 0.45 -11.06
C VAL A 392 16.99 1.60 -11.64
N GLY A 393 18.00 1.25 -12.44
CA GLY A 393 18.90 2.22 -13.05
C GLY A 393 19.84 2.86 -12.01
N ASP A 394 19.73 4.18 -11.81
CA ASP A 394 20.55 4.95 -10.87
C ASP A 394 19.81 5.29 -9.55
N ASN A 395 18.55 4.84 -9.38
CA ASN A 395 17.74 5.10 -8.19
C ASN A 395 17.76 3.89 -7.25
N ILE A 396 18.01 4.14 -5.97
CA ILE A 396 17.97 3.17 -4.87
C ILE A 396 16.80 3.57 -3.97
N LEU A 397 15.83 2.67 -3.80
CA LEU A 397 14.78 2.78 -2.78
C LEU A 397 15.13 1.84 -1.63
N VAL A 398 15.08 2.35 -0.39
CA VAL A 398 15.20 1.52 0.82
C VAL A 398 13.80 1.11 1.22
N GLU A 399 13.51 -0.18 1.13
CA GLU A 399 12.18 -0.75 1.30
C GLU A 399 12.05 -1.50 2.62
N GLY A 400 13.15 -1.95 3.22
CA GLY A 400 13.17 -2.63 4.51
C GLY A 400 14.51 -2.52 5.22
N THR A 401 14.67 -3.21 6.34
CA THR A 401 15.93 -3.17 7.10
C THR A 401 16.24 -4.53 7.71
N ALA A 402 17.43 -5.07 7.40
CA ALA A 402 17.95 -6.26 8.05
C ALA A 402 18.85 -5.86 9.24
N THR A 403 18.80 -6.63 10.32
CA THR A 403 19.72 -6.41 11.45
C THR A 403 20.99 -7.23 11.31
N THR A 404 22.11 -6.66 11.77
CA THR A 404 23.42 -7.32 11.87
C THR A 404 23.97 -7.17 13.29
N GLY A 405 24.98 -7.95 13.65
CA GLY A 405 25.60 -7.89 14.97
C GLY A 405 24.67 -8.33 16.11
N GLY A 406 24.70 -7.63 17.24
CA GLY A 406 23.97 -7.99 18.46
C GLY A 406 24.86 -8.52 19.57
N LEU A 407 24.37 -9.52 20.31
CA LEU A 407 25.14 -10.19 21.38
C LEU A 407 25.92 -11.38 20.83
N VAL A 408 27.24 -11.22 20.70
CA VAL A 408 28.12 -12.20 20.06
C VAL A 408 28.88 -12.99 21.14
N ARG A 409 28.95 -14.33 20.96
CA ARG A 409 29.65 -15.29 21.86
C ARG A 409 29.04 -15.47 23.26
N MET A 410 27.83 -14.98 23.48
CA MET A 410 27.11 -15.16 24.76
C MET A 410 26.10 -16.33 24.72
N ALA A 411 25.79 -16.83 23.52
CA ALA A 411 24.90 -17.96 23.30
C ALA A 411 25.39 -19.21 24.05
N GLY A 412 24.51 -19.86 24.81
CA GLY A 412 24.81 -21.10 25.55
C GLY A 412 25.22 -20.88 27.01
N SER A 413 25.61 -19.66 27.39
CA SER A 413 25.97 -19.27 28.76
C SER A 413 25.09 -18.18 29.35
N LEU A 414 24.56 -17.26 28.53
CA LEU A 414 23.74 -16.14 28.98
C LEU A 414 22.41 -16.62 29.56
N THR A 415 22.08 -16.18 30.77
CA THR A 415 20.82 -16.55 31.44
C THR A 415 19.97 -15.34 31.82
N LYS A 416 20.55 -14.14 31.83
CA LYS A 416 19.84 -12.93 32.22
C LYS A 416 20.36 -11.68 31.51
N ILE A 417 19.44 -10.87 31.01
CA ILE A 417 19.64 -9.47 30.61
C ILE A 417 18.74 -8.61 31.51
N ASP A 418 19.31 -7.63 32.21
CA ASP A 418 18.59 -6.79 33.16
C ASP A 418 18.85 -5.31 32.89
N ALA A 419 17.94 -4.68 32.14
CA ALA A 419 17.94 -3.26 31.81
C ALA A 419 16.99 -2.43 32.70
N SER A 420 16.45 -3.00 33.79
CA SER A 420 15.39 -2.40 34.62
C SER A 420 15.73 -1.04 35.25
N THR A 421 16.98 -0.58 35.14
CA THR A 421 17.45 0.71 35.65
C THR A 421 17.87 1.68 34.55
N LEU A 422 17.71 1.30 33.28
CA LEU A 422 17.87 2.18 32.13
C LEU A 422 16.61 3.03 31.97
N THR A 423 16.78 4.34 31.85
CA THR A 423 15.67 5.28 31.59
C THR A 423 15.63 5.81 30.16
N GLY A 424 16.70 5.59 29.38
CA GLY A 424 16.67 5.76 27.92
C GLY A 424 16.09 4.52 27.24
N ASN A 425 15.90 4.59 25.93
CA ASN A 425 15.37 3.49 25.13
C ASN A 425 16.46 2.44 24.86
N LEU A 426 16.13 1.16 25.00
CA LEU A 426 16.97 0.04 24.62
C LEU A 426 16.51 -0.54 23.28
N SER A 427 17.41 -0.67 22.32
CA SER A 427 17.16 -1.45 21.10
C SER A 427 18.22 -2.53 20.97
N ILE A 428 17.82 -3.80 21.02
CA ILE A 428 18.75 -4.93 21.14
C ILE A 428 18.39 -6.08 20.18
N ASN A 429 19.42 -6.62 19.53
CA ASN A 429 19.29 -7.83 18.72
C ASN A 429 19.60 -9.08 19.56
N LEU A 430 18.61 -9.98 19.65
CA LEU A 430 18.63 -11.19 20.47
C LEU A 430 18.64 -12.50 19.67
N ASN A 431 18.83 -12.44 18.35
CA ASN A 431 18.63 -13.56 17.43
C ASN A 431 19.37 -14.84 17.85
N ASP A 432 20.58 -14.73 18.40
CA ASP A 432 21.44 -15.89 18.69
C ASP A 432 21.36 -16.40 20.14
N VAL A 433 20.68 -15.70 21.05
CA VAL A 433 20.75 -16.00 22.50
C VAL A 433 19.51 -16.69 23.06
N LEU A 434 18.32 -16.45 22.50
CA LEU A 434 17.04 -16.93 23.07
C LEU A 434 16.66 -18.37 22.71
N GLN A 435 17.49 -19.08 21.93
CA GLN A 435 17.28 -20.49 21.58
C GLN A 435 18.60 -21.29 21.62
N ALA A 436 19.56 -20.76 22.38
CA ALA A 436 20.90 -21.31 22.42
C ALA A 436 20.96 -22.58 23.26
N THR A 437 21.58 -23.63 22.72
CA THR A 437 21.87 -24.83 23.51
C THR A 437 22.91 -24.52 24.58
N LYS A 438 22.63 -24.94 25.81
CA LYS A 438 23.53 -24.76 26.96
C LYS A 438 24.91 -25.37 26.72
N ASP A 439 25.94 -24.58 27.01
CA ASP A 439 27.32 -24.98 26.83
C ASP A 439 27.69 -26.25 27.61
N GLY A 440 28.48 -27.10 26.95
CA GLY A 440 28.92 -28.38 27.48
C GLY A 440 27.79 -29.43 27.63
N THR A 441 26.58 -29.14 27.15
CA THR A 441 25.45 -30.07 27.11
C THR A 441 25.07 -30.43 25.67
N SER A 442 24.17 -31.41 25.51
CA SER A 442 23.64 -31.80 24.21
C SER A 442 22.13 -31.66 24.25
N GLY A 443 21.59 -30.69 23.50
CA GLY A 443 20.14 -30.48 23.32
C GLY A 443 19.40 -30.06 24.59
N THR A 444 20.07 -29.41 25.55
CA THR A 444 19.41 -28.74 26.68
C THR A 444 19.47 -27.25 26.40
N ASP A 445 18.31 -26.60 26.34
CA ASP A 445 18.19 -25.17 26.10
C ASP A 445 18.61 -24.35 27.34
N VAL A 446 19.02 -23.10 27.13
CA VAL A 446 19.29 -22.14 28.21
C VAL A 446 18.05 -21.29 28.42
N ALA A 447 17.56 -21.20 29.66
CA ALA A 447 16.50 -20.26 29.98
C ALA A 447 17.09 -18.87 30.20
N VAL A 448 16.75 -17.94 29.30
CA VAL A 448 17.14 -16.54 29.30
C VAL A 448 15.96 -15.68 29.79
N GLU A 449 16.21 -14.87 30.81
CA GLU A 449 15.30 -13.82 31.28
C GLU A 449 15.79 -12.45 30.78
N VAL A 450 14.97 -11.74 30.01
CA VAL A 450 15.25 -10.39 29.53
C VAL A 450 14.29 -9.41 30.20
N ILE A 451 14.82 -8.35 30.80
CA ILE A 451 14.04 -7.29 31.44
C ILE A 451 14.45 -5.95 30.80
N GLY A 452 13.51 -5.27 30.15
CA GLY A 452 13.65 -3.92 29.60
C GLY A 452 13.72 -2.82 30.68
N GLY A 453 13.94 -1.60 30.22
CA GLY A 453 14.03 -0.38 31.03
C GLY A 453 12.68 0.29 31.26
N THR A 454 12.74 1.62 31.42
CA THR A 454 11.54 2.47 31.52
C THR A 454 11.30 3.34 30.28
N GLY A 455 12.15 3.20 29.26
CA GLY A 455 12.01 3.83 27.95
C GLY A 455 11.18 2.98 27.00
N ASP A 456 11.02 3.43 25.77
CA ASP A 456 10.34 2.66 24.72
C ASP A 456 11.34 1.69 24.11
N ASP A 457 11.30 0.42 24.53
CA ASP A 457 12.31 -0.58 24.17
C ASP A 457 11.92 -1.40 22.93
N THR A 458 12.92 -1.87 22.18
CA THR A 458 12.76 -2.69 20.96
C THR A 458 13.61 -3.96 21.04
N PHE A 459 12.96 -5.11 20.88
CA PHE A 459 13.60 -6.43 20.90
C PHE A 459 13.51 -7.08 19.51
N TRP A 460 14.65 -7.32 18.86
CA TRP A 460 14.70 -8.06 17.60
C TRP A 460 14.87 -9.55 17.85
N LEU A 461 13.97 -10.34 17.27
CA LEU A 461 13.75 -11.77 17.55
C LEU A 461 13.86 -12.61 16.28
N GLY A 462 14.90 -12.44 15.47
CA GLY A 462 14.98 -13.02 14.13
C GLY A 462 14.98 -14.55 14.02
N ASN A 463 15.17 -15.28 15.12
CA ASN A 463 14.96 -16.74 15.16
C ASN A 463 13.72 -17.14 15.97
N GLY A 464 13.03 -16.20 16.62
CA GLY A 464 11.98 -16.45 17.62
C GLY A 464 12.48 -16.57 19.06
N ILE A 465 11.59 -16.94 19.98
CA ILE A 465 11.86 -17.09 21.42
C ILE A 465 11.54 -18.51 21.89
N GLY A 466 12.50 -19.15 22.58
CA GLY A 466 12.35 -20.51 23.09
C GLY A 466 11.33 -20.63 24.24
N SER A 467 10.75 -21.83 24.39
CA SER A 467 9.65 -22.09 25.33
C SER A 467 9.94 -21.83 26.82
N ASN A 468 11.22 -21.74 27.21
CA ASN A 468 11.66 -21.43 28.58
C ASN A 468 12.22 -20.02 28.76
N ASP A 469 12.22 -19.22 27.70
CA ASP A 469 12.70 -17.85 27.72
C ASP A 469 11.57 -16.89 28.03
N THR A 470 11.92 -15.75 28.59
CA THR A 470 10.96 -14.72 28.94
C THR A 470 11.52 -13.34 28.65
N ILE A 471 10.70 -12.49 28.02
CA ILE A 471 10.93 -11.05 27.90
C ILE A 471 9.90 -10.34 28.77
N ASP A 472 10.33 -9.37 29.57
CA ASP A 472 9.50 -8.34 30.20
C ASP A 472 9.99 -7.01 29.64
N GLY A 473 9.20 -6.37 28.78
CA GLY A 473 9.58 -5.12 28.12
C GLY A 473 9.82 -3.95 29.09
N GLY A 474 9.43 -4.07 30.36
CA GLY A 474 9.54 -2.98 31.32
C GLY A 474 8.40 -1.96 31.19
N ASP A 475 8.63 -0.74 31.68
CA ASP A 475 7.66 0.35 31.49
C ASP A 475 7.94 1.02 30.14
N GLY A 476 6.94 1.49 29.40
CA GLY A 476 7.15 2.14 28.09
C GLY A 476 6.27 1.57 26.98
N GLY A 477 6.35 2.14 25.78
CA GLY A 477 5.74 1.63 24.55
C GLY A 477 6.69 0.66 23.86
N ASN A 478 6.74 -0.58 24.33
CA ASN A 478 7.73 -1.56 23.88
C ASN A 478 7.28 -2.36 22.65
N ILE A 479 8.24 -2.73 21.82
CA ILE A 479 8.04 -3.42 20.54
C ILE A 479 8.85 -4.72 20.50
N ALA A 480 8.21 -5.82 20.09
CA ALA A 480 8.89 -7.04 19.67
C ALA A 480 8.85 -7.11 18.14
N ILE A 481 10.00 -7.30 17.51
CA ILE A 481 10.13 -7.42 16.06
C ILE A 481 10.57 -8.85 15.73
N LEU A 482 9.71 -9.59 15.04
CA LEU A 482 9.95 -10.96 14.60
C LEU A 482 10.24 -10.94 13.10
N THR A 483 11.44 -11.38 12.70
CA THR A 483 11.80 -11.49 11.26
C THR A 483 11.81 -12.92 10.74
N GLY A 484 11.58 -13.90 11.64
CA GLY A 484 11.51 -15.34 11.36
C GLY A 484 11.43 -16.18 12.64
N GLY A 485 11.01 -17.44 12.53
CA GLY A 485 10.86 -18.37 13.66
C GLY A 485 9.55 -18.22 14.45
N SER A 486 9.44 -18.86 15.63
CA SER A 486 8.21 -18.91 16.43
C SER A 486 8.31 -18.22 17.79
N ILE A 487 7.16 -17.85 18.36
CA ILE A 487 7.06 -17.33 19.73
C ILE A 487 6.54 -18.44 20.67
N ASP A 488 7.46 -19.22 21.26
CA ASP A 488 7.10 -20.29 22.20
C ASP A 488 7.16 -19.83 23.67
N GLY A 489 8.08 -18.92 23.97
CA GLY A 489 8.30 -18.27 25.27
C GLY A 489 7.34 -17.10 25.55
N ASN A 490 7.35 -16.55 26.76
CA ASN A 490 6.43 -15.45 27.11
C ASN A 490 7.09 -14.08 26.90
N ILE A 491 6.37 -13.16 26.27
CA ILE A 491 6.76 -11.76 26.09
C ILE A 491 5.72 -10.88 26.79
N ASN A 492 6.10 -10.27 27.90
CA ASN A 492 5.22 -9.43 28.71
C ASN A 492 5.55 -7.96 28.49
N LYS A 493 4.58 -7.08 28.74
CA LYS A 493 4.68 -5.62 28.62
C LYS A 493 5.25 -5.15 27.29
N THR A 494 4.84 -5.81 26.21
CA THR A 494 5.13 -5.41 24.84
C THR A 494 3.79 -5.11 24.18
N GLY A 495 3.53 -3.83 23.91
CA GLY A 495 2.26 -3.39 23.34
C GLY A 495 2.15 -3.65 21.85
N LYS A 496 3.28 -3.69 21.14
CA LYS A 496 3.32 -3.88 19.69
C LYS A 496 4.14 -5.09 19.27
N LEU A 497 3.59 -5.89 18.36
CA LEU A 497 4.32 -6.91 17.63
C LEU A 497 4.47 -6.48 16.17
N GLU A 498 5.69 -6.48 15.65
CA GLU A 498 5.96 -6.32 14.23
C GLU A 498 6.47 -7.65 13.67
N VAL A 499 5.76 -8.20 12.68
CA VAL A 499 6.14 -9.37 11.92
C VAL A 499 6.73 -8.86 10.60
N ARG A 500 8.06 -8.78 10.53
CA ARG A 500 8.82 -8.23 9.40
C ARG A 500 9.64 -9.34 8.76
N THR A 501 8.95 -10.26 8.09
CA THR A 501 9.55 -11.48 7.53
C THR A 501 10.53 -11.13 6.44
N ASN A 502 11.75 -11.63 6.52
CA ASN A 502 12.73 -11.47 5.44
C ASN A 502 13.33 -12.82 5.02
N THR A 503 12.70 -13.90 5.47
CA THR A 503 13.04 -15.31 5.25
C THR A 503 11.99 -15.96 4.36
N THR A 504 12.20 -17.22 3.98
CA THR A 504 11.18 -18.07 3.33
C THR A 504 10.51 -19.01 4.34
N ASP A 505 10.68 -18.73 5.63
CA ASP A 505 10.21 -19.59 6.70
C ASP A 505 8.91 -19.00 7.21
N ASP A 506 7.84 -19.80 7.20
CA ASP A 506 6.55 -19.46 7.76
C ASP A 506 6.67 -19.07 9.24
N VAL A 507 5.83 -18.14 9.66
CA VAL A 507 5.83 -17.58 11.00
C VAL A 507 4.53 -17.96 11.70
N GLU A 508 4.65 -18.75 12.77
CA GLU A 508 3.54 -19.11 13.64
C GLU A 508 3.71 -18.44 15.02
N ILE A 509 2.72 -17.62 15.40
CA ILE A 509 2.74 -16.83 16.63
C ILE A 509 1.55 -17.20 17.50
N ASP A 510 1.81 -17.70 18.70
CA ASP A 510 0.80 -17.81 19.75
C ASP A 510 0.70 -16.47 20.51
N THR A 511 -0.26 -15.61 20.14
CA THR A 511 -0.41 -14.30 20.77
C THR A 511 -0.84 -14.37 22.24
N SER A 512 -1.26 -15.54 22.74
CA SER A 512 -1.48 -15.75 24.18
C SER A 512 -0.19 -15.65 25.01
N LYS A 513 0.97 -15.72 24.33
CA LYS A 513 2.30 -15.46 24.88
C LYS A 513 2.64 -13.98 25.01
N LEU A 514 1.83 -13.10 24.41
CA LEU A 514 1.94 -11.65 24.45
C LEU A 514 0.69 -11.05 25.12
N PRO A 515 0.46 -11.26 26.42
CA PRO A 515 -0.79 -10.90 27.09
C PRO A 515 -1.08 -9.39 27.16
N ASP A 516 -0.09 -8.55 26.86
CA ASP A 516 -0.18 -7.08 26.88
C ASP A 516 -0.23 -6.46 25.47
N LEU A 517 -0.33 -7.30 24.42
CA LEU A 517 -0.38 -6.88 23.02
C LEU A 517 -1.63 -6.03 22.74
N THR A 518 -1.44 -4.93 22.02
CA THR A 518 -2.51 -4.03 21.57
C THR A 518 -2.55 -3.89 20.06
N ASP A 519 -1.39 -3.96 19.40
CA ASP A 519 -1.24 -3.67 17.96
C ASP A 519 -0.33 -4.70 17.29
N ILE A 520 -0.67 -5.10 16.07
CA ILE A 520 0.12 -6.01 15.24
C ILE A 520 0.36 -5.34 13.89
N LEU A 521 1.60 -5.40 13.41
CA LEU A 521 1.97 -5.03 12.05
C LEU A 521 2.56 -6.25 11.35
N VAL A 522 2.12 -6.53 10.13
CA VAL A 522 2.62 -7.60 9.26
C VAL A 522 3.17 -6.99 7.99
N ARG A 523 4.39 -7.40 7.62
CA ARG A 523 5.05 -6.96 6.40
C ARG A 523 6.05 -8.00 5.90
N ASN A 524 5.97 -8.32 4.61
CA ASN A 524 6.94 -9.17 3.94
C ASN A 524 8.13 -8.36 3.38
N GLU A 525 9.24 -8.34 4.11
CA GLU A 525 10.50 -7.70 3.73
C GLU A 525 11.47 -8.67 3.03
N GLY A 526 10.96 -9.42 2.05
CA GLY A 526 11.74 -10.36 1.24
C GLY A 526 13.03 -9.75 0.68
N ASN A 527 14.12 -10.51 0.78
CA ASN A 527 15.46 -10.12 0.27
C ASN A 527 16.26 -11.33 -0.24
N ASN A 528 17.30 -11.10 -1.03
CA ASN A 528 18.14 -12.18 -1.60
C ASN A 528 18.85 -13.09 -0.58
N GLY A 529 18.85 -12.75 0.72
CA GLY A 529 19.53 -13.51 1.76
C GLY A 529 21.03 -13.61 1.52
N ASN A 530 21.72 -14.62 2.05
CA ASN A 530 23.19 -14.76 1.91
C ASN A 530 23.71 -15.10 0.48
N VAL A 531 22.94 -14.80 -0.58
CA VAL A 531 23.30 -15.06 -1.98
C VAL A 531 24.08 -13.86 -2.55
N ALA A 532 25.37 -14.03 -2.81
CA ALA A 532 26.21 -13.01 -3.44
C ALA A 532 25.85 -12.79 -4.93
N PRO A 533 25.90 -11.55 -5.47
CA PRO A 533 26.62 -10.38 -4.92
C PRO A 533 25.81 -9.38 -4.07
N ASN A 534 24.47 -9.48 -3.99
CA ASN A 534 23.62 -8.47 -3.36
C ASN A 534 22.65 -9.11 -2.33
N PRO A 535 23.12 -9.39 -1.11
CA PRO A 535 22.32 -10.14 -0.13
C PRO A 535 21.09 -9.40 0.39
N PHE A 536 21.07 -8.08 0.30
CA PHE A 536 19.99 -7.22 0.78
C PHE A 536 19.25 -6.52 -0.37
N GLU A 537 19.28 -7.11 -1.56
CA GLU A 537 18.40 -6.68 -2.66
C GLU A 537 16.99 -7.25 -2.40
N ALA A 538 15.98 -6.40 -2.53
CA ALA A 538 14.57 -6.74 -2.50
C ALA A 538 14.29 -7.85 -3.52
N THR A 539 13.53 -8.85 -3.12
CA THR A 539 13.10 -9.94 -4.01
C THR A 539 11.89 -10.64 -3.42
N ASN A 540 11.13 -11.30 -4.28
CA ASN A 540 9.99 -12.13 -3.89
C ASN A 540 10.41 -13.25 -2.90
N LYS A 541 9.65 -13.35 -1.80
CA LYS A 541 9.59 -14.50 -0.90
C LYS A 541 8.17 -14.72 -0.38
N ALA A 542 7.47 -15.70 -0.91
CA ALA A 542 6.23 -16.17 -0.28
C ALA A 542 6.41 -16.57 1.19
N VAL A 543 5.50 -16.12 2.05
CA VAL A 543 5.51 -16.39 3.49
C VAL A 543 4.10 -16.49 4.06
N ASP A 544 3.89 -17.52 4.88
CA ASP A 544 2.68 -17.68 5.66
C ASP A 544 2.89 -17.07 7.06
N VAL A 545 1.98 -16.19 7.48
CA VAL A 545 1.94 -15.59 8.81
C VAL A 545 0.67 -16.05 9.52
N VAL A 546 0.83 -16.88 10.56
CA VAL A 546 -0.28 -17.42 11.33
C VAL A 546 -0.30 -16.81 12.73
N LEU A 547 -1.34 -16.05 13.02
CA LEU A 547 -1.61 -15.41 14.32
C LEU A 547 -2.65 -16.24 15.09
N ASN A 548 -2.17 -17.05 16.02
CA ASN A 548 -3.02 -17.87 16.89
C ASN A 548 -3.44 -17.11 18.15
N ASN A 549 -4.65 -17.43 18.64
CA ASN A 549 -5.20 -16.95 19.91
C ASN A 549 -5.30 -15.42 20.01
N VAL A 550 -5.56 -14.72 18.90
CA VAL A 550 -5.67 -13.25 18.88
C VAL A 550 -6.85 -12.82 19.74
N THR A 551 -6.61 -11.92 20.69
CA THR A 551 -7.69 -11.45 21.56
C THR A 551 -8.63 -10.53 20.78
N GLU A 552 -9.92 -10.56 21.12
CA GLU A 552 -10.95 -9.67 20.54
C GLU A 552 -10.51 -8.19 20.52
N THR A 553 -9.84 -7.72 21.58
CA THR A 553 -9.36 -6.33 21.65
C THR A 553 -8.27 -6.03 20.62
N VAL A 554 -7.34 -6.96 20.37
CA VAL A 554 -6.29 -6.78 19.35
C VAL A 554 -6.91 -6.84 17.96
N ALA A 555 -7.77 -7.83 17.71
CA ALA A 555 -8.47 -7.98 16.43
C ALA A 555 -9.32 -6.74 16.06
N GLN A 556 -9.97 -6.10 17.05
CA GLN A 556 -10.77 -4.88 16.86
C GLN A 556 -9.95 -3.59 16.81
N ASN A 557 -8.72 -3.57 17.34
CA ASN A 557 -7.85 -2.40 17.25
C ASN A 557 -7.27 -2.23 15.84
N GLY A 558 -7.12 -3.34 15.10
CA GLY A 558 -6.51 -3.37 13.77
C GLY A 558 -5.28 -4.27 13.72
N ILE A 559 -5.18 -5.05 12.65
CA ILE A 559 -3.94 -5.70 12.21
C ILE A 559 -3.48 -4.92 10.97
N ASP A 560 -2.39 -4.19 11.12
CA ASP A 560 -1.83 -3.41 10.03
C ASP A 560 -1.06 -4.34 9.09
N ILE A 561 -1.36 -4.26 7.81
CA ILE A 561 -0.69 -4.98 6.73
C ILE A 561 -0.05 -3.94 5.85
N LEU A 562 1.25 -4.05 5.62
CA LEU A 562 1.94 -3.20 4.66
C LEU A 562 2.33 -4.06 3.46
N HIS A 563 2.25 -3.46 2.27
CA HIS A 563 2.88 -4.02 1.09
C HIS A 563 4.33 -4.42 1.41
N GLY A 564 4.74 -5.57 0.89
CA GLY A 564 6.11 -6.06 0.99
C GLY A 564 7.15 -5.20 0.28
N THR A 565 8.29 -5.78 -0.08
CA THR A 565 9.28 -5.13 -0.96
C THR A 565 8.87 -5.24 -2.44
N THR A 566 9.52 -4.50 -3.34
CA THR A 566 9.32 -4.67 -4.79
C THR A 566 9.44 -6.16 -5.15
N GLU A 567 8.55 -6.67 -6.00
CA GLU A 567 8.40 -8.09 -6.39
C GLU A 567 7.65 -8.99 -5.37
N ASN A 568 7.33 -8.53 -4.15
CA ASN A 568 6.46 -9.24 -3.20
C ASN A 568 5.01 -8.78 -3.34
N ASN A 569 4.42 -9.10 -4.48
CA ASN A 569 3.10 -8.59 -4.87
C ASN A 569 2.21 -9.67 -5.52
N HIS A 570 2.65 -10.94 -5.50
CA HIS A 570 1.78 -12.04 -5.86
C HIS A 570 0.77 -12.29 -4.74
N ILE A 571 -0.44 -12.73 -5.07
CA ILE A 571 -1.49 -13.07 -4.09
C ILE A 571 -1.01 -14.07 -3.01
N ASP A 572 -0.05 -14.91 -3.36
CA ASP A 572 0.53 -15.97 -2.51
C ASP A 572 1.79 -15.49 -1.76
N ASP A 573 2.26 -14.26 -2.01
CA ASP A 573 3.50 -13.77 -1.40
C ASP A 573 3.32 -13.44 0.09
N LEU A 574 2.09 -13.10 0.49
CA LEU A 574 1.70 -12.92 1.88
C LEU A 574 0.35 -13.62 2.13
N ASP A 575 0.40 -14.73 2.85
CA ASP A 575 -0.78 -15.38 3.42
C ASP A 575 -0.87 -15.04 4.91
N LEU A 576 -1.88 -14.27 5.31
CA LEU A 576 -2.12 -13.92 6.71
C LEU A 576 -3.33 -14.67 7.27
N THR A 577 -3.06 -15.62 8.16
CA THR A 577 -4.09 -16.34 8.93
C THR A 577 -4.28 -15.72 10.31
N VAL A 578 -5.53 -15.41 10.69
CA VAL A 578 -5.88 -14.87 12.02
C VAL A 578 -6.91 -15.76 12.71
N ASP A 579 -6.48 -16.40 13.81
CA ASP A 579 -7.32 -17.25 14.65
C ASP A 579 -7.57 -16.58 16.00
N LEU A 580 -8.84 -16.34 16.33
CA LEU A 580 -9.22 -15.66 17.57
C LEU A 580 -9.06 -16.57 18.80
N ALA A 581 -8.81 -15.98 19.96
CA ALA A 581 -8.70 -16.70 21.23
C ALA A 581 -10.01 -17.39 21.66
N THR A 582 -11.14 -16.87 21.17
CA THR A 582 -12.47 -17.36 21.47
C THR A 582 -13.36 -17.22 20.24
N ASP A 583 -14.03 -18.32 19.89
CA ASP A 583 -15.07 -18.39 18.88
C ASP A 583 -16.46 -18.20 19.54
N GLY A 584 -17.20 -17.23 19.03
CA GLY A 584 -18.44 -16.63 19.50
C GLY A 584 -19.52 -16.68 18.42
N THR A 585 -20.28 -15.61 18.26
CA THR A 585 -21.32 -15.49 17.21
C THR A 585 -21.38 -14.07 16.61
N ASP A 586 -20.43 -13.25 17.02
CA ASP A 586 -20.34 -11.81 16.77
C ASP A 586 -18.87 -11.36 16.75
N ASP A 587 -17.98 -12.27 16.38
CA ASP A 587 -16.55 -12.03 16.33
C ASP A 587 -16.20 -11.13 15.15
N SER A 588 -15.22 -10.24 15.39
CA SER A 588 -14.85 -9.19 14.46
C SER A 588 -13.34 -9.04 14.39
N VAL A 589 -12.84 -8.85 13.17
CA VAL A 589 -11.46 -8.45 12.88
C VAL A 589 -11.43 -7.21 12.01
N VAL A 590 -10.43 -6.35 12.25
CA VAL A 590 -10.12 -5.18 11.44
C VAL A 590 -8.74 -5.38 10.83
N TYR A 591 -8.65 -5.25 9.51
CA TYR A 591 -7.40 -5.21 8.76
C TYR A 591 -7.21 -3.80 8.21
N THR A 592 -6.03 -3.23 8.44
CA THR A 592 -5.64 -1.95 7.85
C THR A 592 -4.63 -2.25 6.76
N ILE A 593 -4.96 -1.98 5.50
CA ILE A 593 -3.98 -1.95 4.42
C ILE A 593 -3.29 -0.59 4.52
N ALA A 594 -2.03 -0.57 4.92
CA ALA A 594 -1.30 0.64 5.25
C ALA A 594 -0.18 0.88 4.23
N GLU A 595 0.02 2.17 3.91
CA GLU A 595 1.06 2.63 3.00
C GLU A 595 2.43 1.99 3.29
N GLY A 596 2.92 1.27 2.28
CA GLY A 596 4.22 0.61 2.27
C GLY A 596 5.35 1.53 1.83
N VAL A 597 6.54 0.95 1.64
CA VAL A 597 7.64 1.59 0.93
C VAL A 597 8.10 0.59 -0.12
N ASN A 598 7.42 0.60 -1.27
CA ASN A 598 7.68 -0.27 -2.41
C ASN A 598 7.54 0.55 -3.72
N ARG A 599 7.56 -0.11 -4.88
CA ARG A 599 7.40 0.53 -6.20
C ARG A 599 6.30 -0.09 -7.06
N ASP A 600 5.73 -1.18 -6.60
CA ASP A 600 4.67 -1.90 -7.30
C ASP A 600 3.40 -1.06 -7.13
N PRO A 601 2.61 -0.83 -8.19
CA PRO A 601 1.39 -0.02 -8.08
C PRO A 601 0.19 -0.84 -7.59
N ARG A 602 0.41 -2.10 -7.24
CA ARG A 602 -0.61 -3.03 -6.78
C ARG A 602 -0.14 -3.67 -5.50
N PHE A 603 -1.07 -4.12 -4.68
CA PHE A 603 -0.80 -5.00 -3.55
C PHE A 603 -1.76 -6.18 -3.57
N SER A 604 -1.24 -7.40 -3.77
CA SER A 604 -2.04 -8.63 -3.69
C SER A 604 -1.62 -9.47 -2.50
N PHE A 605 -2.60 -9.95 -1.73
CA PHE A 605 -2.37 -10.83 -0.58
C PHE A 605 -3.60 -11.67 -0.21
N THR A 606 -3.36 -12.73 0.56
CA THR A 606 -4.40 -13.63 1.06
C THR A 606 -4.69 -13.37 2.54
N LEU A 607 -5.97 -13.27 2.87
CA LEU A 607 -6.48 -13.26 4.23
C LEU A 607 -7.22 -14.56 4.53
N ASN A 608 -6.77 -15.22 5.59
CA ASN A 608 -7.32 -16.47 6.08
C ASN A 608 -7.84 -16.31 7.51
N SER A 609 -8.96 -16.99 7.79
CA SER A 609 -9.44 -17.19 9.15
C SER A 609 -10.43 -18.34 9.20
N GLU A 610 -10.51 -19.00 10.34
CA GLU A 610 -11.54 -19.99 10.62
C GLU A 610 -12.71 -19.41 11.46
N ASP A 611 -12.55 -18.24 12.09
CA ASP A 611 -13.28 -17.84 13.31
C ASP A 611 -13.84 -16.39 13.33
N PHE A 612 -14.37 -15.85 12.23
CA PHE A 612 -15.06 -14.53 12.25
C PHE A 612 -16.41 -14.48 11.55
N GLU A 613 -17.30 -13.60 12.04
CA GLU A 613 -18.54 -13.24 11.33
C GLU A 613 -18.51 -11.82 10.75
N THR A 614 -17.64 -10.95 11.26
CA THR A 614 -17.48 -9.57 10.83
C THR A 614 -16.03 -9.26 10.45
N VAL A 615 -15.85 -8.64 9.29
CA VAL A 615 -14.54 -8.17 8.80
C VAL A 615 -14.67 -6.70 8.41
N THR A 616 -13.69 -5.90 8.80
CA THR A 616 -13.48 -4.54 8.29
C THR A 616 -12.12 -4.48 7.61
N ILE A 617 -12.09 -3.93 6.39
CA ILE A 617 -10.88 -3.63 5.64
C ILE A 617 -10.80 -2.12 5.48
N GLU A 618 -9.76 -1.52 6.02
CA GLU A 618 -9.45 -0.09 5.86
C GLU A 618 -8.32 0.03 4.81
N ASP A 619 -8.67 0.47 3.61
CA ASP A 619 -7.73 0.67 2.50
C ASP A 619 -7.06 2.05 2.61
N ASN A 620 -5.92 2.11 3.27
CA ASN A 620 -5.21 3.37 3.57
C ASN A 620 -3.88 3.51 2.81
N ASP A 621 -3.61 2.64 1.83
CA ASP A 621 -2.43 2.73 0.98
C ASP A 621 -2.74 3.48 -0.33
N SER A 622 -1.78 3.52 -1.25
CA SER A 622 -1.89 4.27 -2.52
C SER A 622 -1.86 3.35 -3.73
N GLU A 623 -2.00 2.06 -3.50
CA GLU A 623 -1.92 0.99 -4.47
C GLU A 623 -3.32 0.45 -4.79
N SER A 624 -3.47 -0.21 -5.95
CA SER A 624 -4.68 -1.01 -6.19
C SER A 624 -4.54 -2.38 -5.51
N ASN A 625 -5.56 -2.78 -4.77
CA ASN A 625 -5.51 -3.94 -3.88
C ASN A 625 -6.27 -5.14 -4.46
N SER A 626 -5.67 -6.34 -4.43
CA SER A 626 -6.38 -7.61 -4.66
C SER A 626 -6.34 -8.45 -3.39
N VAL A 627 -7.51 -8.76 -2.82
CA VAL A 627 -7.63 -9.43 -1.53
C VAL A 627 -8.33 -10.76 -1.71
N GLU A 628 -7.59 -11.85 -1.55
CA GLU A 628 -8.15 -13.18 -1.49
C GLU A 628 -8.68 -13.48 -0.09
N MET A 629 -9.93 -13.93 0.01
CA MET A 629 -10.48 -14.47 1.26
C MET A 629 -10.46 -16.00 1.19
N GLY A 630 -9.32 -16.61 1.54
CA GLY A 630 -9.07 -18.05 1.41
C GLY A 630 -9.75 -18.93 2.48
N GLY A 631 -10.15 -18.31 3.60
CA GLY A 631 -10.73 -18.99 4.75
C GLY A 631 -12.26 -19.01 4.78
N THR A 632 -12.82 -19.00 6.00
CA THR A 632 -14.26 -18.79 6.23
C THR A 632 -14.62 -17.35 5.82
N LEU A 633 -15.64 -17.20 4.98
CA LEU A 633 -16.14 -15.89 4.55
C LEU A 633 -17.00 -15.24 5.65
N PRO A 634 -16.98 -13.91 5.79
CA PRO A 634 -17.80 -13.22 6.79
C PRO A 634 -19.29 -13.47 6.50
N GLU A 635 -20.03 -13.92 7.50
CA GLU A 635 -21.46 -14.21 7.36
C GLU A 635 -22.35 -13.04 7.81
N THR A 636 -21.86 -12.14 8.65
CA THR A 636 -22.65 -11.02 9.20
C THR A 636 -22.36 -9.70 8.49
N LEU A 637 -21.12 -9.24 8.48
CA LEU A 637 -20.76 -7.92 7.95
C LEU A 637 -19.35 -7.92 7.33
N LEU A 638 -19.26 -7.49 6.09
CA LEU A 638 -18.02 -7.07 5.44
C LEU A 638 -18.08 -5.55 5.27
N THR A 639 -17.14 -4.82 5.86
CA THR A 639 -17.01 -3.36 5.69
C THR A 639 -15.72 -3.07 4.94
N ILE A 640 -15.79 -2.19 3.95
CA ILE A 640 -14.64 -1.72 3.17
C ILE A 640 -14.66 -0.19 3.22
N THR A 641 -13.56 0.44 3.61
CA THR A 641 -13.52 1.90 3.77
C THR A 641 -12.20 2.51 3.32
N ASP A 642 -12.28 3.80 3.04
CA ASP A 642 -11.18 4.68 2.64
C ASP A 642 -10.85 4.59 1.14
N GLY A 643 -9.67 4.13 0.77
CA GLY A 643 -9.11 4.01 -0.58
C GLY A 643 -8.84 5.33 -1.33
N GLU A 644 -8.19 5.20 -2.49
CA GLU A 644 -7.86 6.32 -3.37
C GLU A 644 -8.65 6.27 -4.69
N ALA A 645 -9.17 7.44 -5.10
CA ALA A 645 -9.97 7.55 -6.31
C ALA A 645 -9.10 7.37 -7.56
N GLY A 646 -9.42 6.35 -8.36
CA GLY A 646 -8.65 5.94 -9.54
C GLY A 646 -8.01 4.56 -9.39
N ASP A 647 -7.97 4.04 -8.16
CA ASP A 647 -7.51 2.70 -7.82
C ASP A 647 -8.72 1.76 -7.61
N PHE A 648 -8.45 0.48 -7.34
CA PHE A 648 -9.48 -0.53 -7.06
C PHE A 648 -9.15 -1.39 -5.85
N ILE A 649 -10.17 -1.98 -5.24
CA ILE A 649 -10.06 -3.11 -4.34
C ILE A 649 -10.87 -4.30 -4.88
N ASN A 650 -10.18 -5.40 -5.17
CA ASN A 650 -10.72 -6.57 -5.85
C ASN A 650 -10.84 -7.78 -4.92
N PHE A 651 -12.06 -8.31 -4.80
CA PHE A 651 -12.39 -9.55 -4.08
C PHE A 651 -12.82 -10.69 -5.01
N ASP A 652 -12.83 -10.49 -6.32
CA ASP A 652 -13.18 -11.52 -7.32
C ASP A 652 -11.98 -12.40 -7.65
N ILE A 653 -11.53 -13.20 -6.66
CA ILE A 653 -10.30 -13.99 -6.69
C ILE A 653 -10.59 -15.50 -6.54
N ASP A 654 -9.75 -16.36 -7.12
CA ASP A 654 -9.80 -17.82 -7.01
C ASP A 654 -8.78 -18.38 -5.99
N THR A 655 -9.28 -19.01 -4.92
CA THR A 655 -8.50 -19.61 -3.81
C THR A 655 -7.53 -20.72 -4.19
N ALA A 656 -7.52 -21.16 -5.44
CA ALA A 656 -6.54 -22.12 -5.95
C ALA A 656 -5.37 -21.44 -6.69
N GLY A 657 -5.35 -20.11 -6.77
CA GLY A 657 -4.42 -19.34 -7.59
C GLY A 657 -4.47 -19.75 -9.06
N ALA A 658 -5.62 -20.27 -9.54
CA ALA A 658 -5.72 -20.74 -10.90
C ALA A 658 -6.00 -19.55 -11.82
N ASP A 659 -5.07 -19.32 -12.74
CA ASP A 659 -5.26 -18.40 -13.84
C ASP A 659 -6.55 -18.72 -14.62
N VAL A 660 -7.32 -17.66 -14.89
CA VAL A 660 -8.55 -17.68 -15.73
C VAL A 660 -8.27 -18.31 -17.10
N THR A 661 -7.01 -18.30 -17.55
CA THR A 661 -6.58 -18.93 -18.81
C THR A 661 -6.76 -20.45 -18.87
N ASN A 662 -6.87 -21.16 -17.73
CA ASN A 662 -7.23 -22.59 -17.74
C ASN A 662 -8.76 -22.82 -17.86
N VAL A 663 -9.57 -21.78 -17.72
CA VAL A 663 -11.03 -21.86 -17.74
C VAL A 663 -11.60 -21.69 -19.17
N ILE A 664 -10.93 -20.98 -20.10
CA ILE A 664 -11.40 -20.90 -21.50
C ILE A 664 -10.24 -21.03 -22.53
N THR A 665 -10.54 -21.65 -23.66
CA THR A 665 -9.59 -22.23 -24.63
C THR A 665 -8.66 -21.24 -25.34
N GLY A 666 -7.39 -21.13 -24.93
CA GLY A 666 -6.29 -21.00 -25.90
C GLY A 666 -5.35 -19.78 -25.85
N ILE A 667 -5.41 -18.94 -24.82
CA ILE A 667 -4.27 -18.06 -24.49
C ILE A 667 -3.28 -18.92 -23.67
N GLU A 668 -1.97 -18.76 -23.89
CA GLU A 668 -1.00 -19.18 -22.85
C GLU A 668 -0.84 -17.93 -22.00
N ALA A 669 -1.11 -18.02 -20.69
CA ALA A 669 -0.78 -16.99 -19.70
C ALA A 669 0.55 -16.33 -20.07
N ASP A 670 0.70 -15.01 -19.94
CA ASP A 670 1.98 -14.38 -20.24
C ASP A 670 3.03 -14.91 -19.26
N ASN A 671 3.83 -15.88 -19.70
CA ASN A 671 5.06 -16.40 -19.08
C ASN A 671 5.16 -16.46 -17.53
N GLY A 672 4.09 -16.67 -16.78
CA GLY A 672 4.12 -16.80 -15.32
C GLY A 672 3.17 -15.89 -14.54
N GLU A 673 2.43 -15.00 -15.20
CA GLU A 673 1.41 -14.12 -14.58
C GLU A 673 0.14 -14.91 -14.18
N VAL A 674 -0.54 -14.46 -13.10
CA VAL A 674 -1.78 -15.06 -12.58
C VAL A 674 -2.89 -14.02 -12.64
N GLN A 675 -3.72 -14.10 -13.68
CA GLN A 675 -4.86 -13.20 -13.89
C GLN A 675 -6.15 -13.86 -13.42
N GLN A 676 -6.98 -13.14 -12.65
CA GLN A 676 -8.09 -13.70 -11.90
C GLN A 676 -9.41 -12.93 -12.05
N GLY A 677 -10.53 -13.65 -11.85
CA GLY A 677 -11.87 -13.08 -11.80
C GLY A 677 -12.47 -12.65 -13.16
N LEU A 678 -13.59 -11.95 -13.08
CA LEU A 678 -14.39 -11.43 -14.19
C LEU A 678 -13.59 -10.53 -15.12
N LEU A 679 -12.80 -9.63 -14.54
CA LEU A 679 -12.05 -8.61 -15.27
C LEU A 679 -10.64 -9.08 -15.65
N GLY A 680 -10.24 -10.28 -15.23
CA GLY A 680 -8.91 -10.82 -15.48
C GLY A 680 -7.81 -9.92 -14.90
N ILE A 681 -8.02 -9.42 -13.67
CA ILE A 681 -7.06 -8.55 -12.99
C ILE A 681 -5.83 -9.38 -12.64
N ASP A 682 -4.66 -8.84 -12.95
CA ASP A 682 -3.41 -9.49 -12.55
C ASP A 682 -3.19 -9.43 -11.04
N THR A 683 -2.84 -10.59 -10.49
CA THR A 683 -2.60 -10.85 -9.07
C THR A 683 -1.17 -11.33 -8.80
N ASP A 684 -0.28 -11.29 -9.80
CA ASP A 684 1.15 -11.55 -9.63
C ASP A 684 1.94 -10.28 -9.29
N GLY A 685 1.28 -9.13 -9.45
CA GLY A 685 1.79 -7.82 -9.09
C GLY A 685 2.33 -6.99 -10.26
N SER A 686 2.20 -7.49 -11.48
CA SER A 686 2.43 -6.73 -12.70
C SER A 686 1.35 -5.64 -12.89
N GLU A 687 1.69 -4.59 -13.66
CA GLU A 687 0.69 -3.57 -14.05
C GLU A 687 -0.15 -4.00 -15.27
N THR A 688 -0.03 -5.26 -15.71
CA THR A 688 -0.56 -5.70 -17.01
C THR A 688 -1.79 -6.58 -16.82
N ASP A 689 -2.97 -5.97 -16.88
CA ASP A 689 -4.22 -6.70 -17.01
C ASP A 689 -4.45 -7.20 -18.44
N PHE A 690 -5.44 -8.07 -18.60
CA PHE A 690 -6.07 -8.26 -19.90
C PHE A 690 -6.57 -6.92 -20.48
N GLU A 691 -6.68 -6.89 -21.82
CA GLU A 691 -7.18 -5.70 -22.51
C GLU A 691 -8.56 -5.31 -21.97
N ALA A 692 -8.66 -4.07 -21.50
CA ALA A 692 -9.84 -3.55 -20.83
C ALA A 692 -11.08 -3.71 -21.71
N GLY A 693 -12.14 -4.27 -21.13
CA GLY A 693 -13.40 -4.56 -21.79
C GLY A 693 -13.59 -6.03 -22.15
N ASN A 694 -12.52 -6.84 -22.16
CA ASN A 694 -12.66 -8.29 -22.15
C ASN A 694 -13.20 -8.76 -20.80
N ILE A 695 -14.21 -9.62 -20.84
CA ILE A 695 -14.87 -10.16 -19.67
C ILE A 695 -14.77 -11.68 -19.68
N PHE A 696 -14.52 -12.28 -18.53
CA PHE A 696 -14.31 -13.71 -18.38
C PHE A 696 -15.38 -14.38 -17.52
N ASP A 697 -15.89 -15.53 -18.00
CA ASP A 697 -16.73 -16.43 -17.22
C ASP A 697 -15.83 -17.35 -16.37
N VAL A 698 -15.94 -17.24 -15.05
CA VAL A 698 -15.20 -18.08 -14.07
C VAL A 698 -15.84 -19.46 -13.89
N GLU A 699 -16.95 -19.73 -14.57
CA GLU A 699 -17.78 -20.93 -14.50
C GLU A 699 -18.23 -21.27 -13.06
N GLY A 700 -18.72 -22.50 -12.86
CA GLY A 700 -19.05 -23.05 -11.54
C GLY A 700 -17.85 -23.46 -10.69
N LEU A 701 -16.70 -22.77 -10.80
CA LEU A 701 -15.48 -23.11 -10.08
C LEU A 701 -15.70 -23.05 -8.56
N ALA A 702 -15.34 -24.13 -7.86
CA ALA A 702 -15.58 -24.26 -6.42
C ALA A 702 -14.62 -23.45 -5.54
N THR A 703 -13.50 -23.02 -6.12
CA THR A 703 -12.43 -22.27 -5.46
C THR A 703 -12.56 -20.76 -5.68
N GLN A 704 -13.42 -20.33 -6.61
CA GLN A 704 -13.78 -18.92 -6.76
C GLN A 704 -14.51 -18.39 -5.52
N VAL A 705 -14.00 -17.30 -4.96
CA VAL A 705 -14.60 -16.62 -3.80
C VAL A 705 -15.95 -16.01 -4.18
N ARG A 706 -16.98 -16.34 -3.39
CA ARG A 706 -18.34 -15.77 -3.53
C ARG A 706 -18.86 -15.35 -2.17
N GLN A 707 -18.88 -14.05 -1.92
CA GLN A 707 -19.19 -13.47 -0.62
C GLN A 707 -20.64 -13.76 -0.18
N VAL A 708 -20.80 -14.10 1.11
CA VAL A 708 -22.08 -14.53 1.71
C VAL A 708 -22.58 -13.62 2.82
N ALA A 709 -21.85 -12.54 3.12
CA ALA A 709 -22.14 -11.64 4.23
C ALA A 709 -23.57 -11.08 4.16
N ALA A 710 -24.26 -11.03 5.30
CA ALA A 710 -25.58 -10.42 5.40
C ALA A 710 -25.57 -8.94 5.03
N THR A 711 -24.48 -8.24 5.34
CA THR A 711 -24.23 -6.85 4.94
C THR A 711 -22.83 -6.74 4.33
N ILE A 712 -22.74 -6.09 3.18
CA ILE A 712 -21.51 -5.63 2.56
C ILE A 712 -21.64 -4.10 2.47
N ASP A 713 -20.82 -3.37 3.22
CA ASP A 713 -20.86 -1.90 3.30
C ASP A 713 -19.52 -1.32 2.87
N ALA A 714 -19.47 -0.87 1.63
CA ALA A 714 -18.38 -0.10 1.05
C ALA A 714 -18.78 1.37 0.82
N SER A 715 -19.80 1.88 1.53
CA SER A 715 -20.32 3.23 1.29
C SER A 715 -19.35 4.37 1.63
N ALA A 716 -18.26 4.06 2.33
CA ALA A 716 -17.19 5.00 2.65
C ALA A 716 -15.97 4.86 1.72
N GLU A 717 -15.97 3.87 0.82
CA GLU A 717 -14.89 3.57 -0.11
C GLU A 717 -14.83 4.60 -1.26
N LEU A 718 -13.61 4.95 -1.67
CA LEU A 718 -13.34 5.89 -2.75
C LEU A 718 -12.76 5.22 -3.99
N ALA A 719 -12.12 4.06 -3.83
CA ALA A 719 -11.66 3.21 -4.93
C ALA A 719 -12.84 2.44 -5.54
N ASN A 720 -12.60 1.81 -6.69
CA ASN A 720 -13.58 0.92 -7.32
C ASN A 720 -13.61 -0.42 -6.57
N VAL A 721 -14.79 -0.87 -6.14
CA VAL A 721 -14.98 -2.16 -5.47
C VAL A 721 -15.42 -3.20 -6.48
N ILE A 722 -14.67 -4.31 -6.58
CA ILE A 722 -15.04 -5.45 -7.43
C ILE A 722 -15.32 -6.65 -6.53
N ILE A 723 -16.56 -7.13 -6.54
CA ILE A 723 -16.97 -8.18 -5.61
C ILE A 723 -17.99 -9.15 -6.21
N ARG A 724 -17.72 -10.43 -6.03
CA ARG A 724 -18.64 -11.53 -6.38
C ARG A 724 -19.38 -12.04 -5.16
N VAL A 725 -20.70 -12.18 -5.28
CA VAL A 725 -21.61 -12.57 -4.21
C VAL A 725 -22.40 -13.82 -4.56
N SER A 726 -22.74 -14.60 -3.53
CA SER A 726 -23.67 -15.72 -3.61
C SER A 726 -25.00 -15.33 -2.95
N THR A 727 -25.35 -15.97 -1.83
CA THR A 727 -26.50 -15.62 -0.99
C THR A 727 -26.12 -15.78 0.47
N ASN A 728 -26.83 -15.07 1.35
CA ASN A 728 -26.66 -15.25 2.79
C ASN A 728 -27.43 -16.49 3.29
N GLU A 729 -26.70 -17.57 3.55
CA GLU A 729 -27.28 -18.84 4.01
C GLU A 729 -27.93 -18.76 5.41
N ASN A 730 -27.54 -17.77 6.23
CA ASN A 730 -28.15 -17.52 7.55
C ASN A 730 -29.50 -16.81 7.46
N SER A 731 -29.82 -16.24 6.30
CA SER A 731 -31.14 -15.67 6.01
C SER A 731 -32.07 -16.73 5.42
N VAL A 732 -33.25 -16.90 6.00
CA VAL A 732 -34.27 -17.82 5.45
C VAL A 732 -34.74 -17.44 4.05
N ASP A 733 -34.57 -16.17 3.68
CA ASP A 733 -34.94 -15.60 2.39
C ASP A 733 -33.70 -15.25 1.54
N GLY A 734 -32.49 -15.60 1.98
CA GLY A 734 -31.21 -15.32 1.27
C GLY A 734 -30.71 -13.88 1.32
N ALA A 735 -31.44 -12.99 2.00
CA ALA A 735 -31.25 -11.54 1.97
C ALA A 735 -29.83 -11.04 2.32
N GLN A 736 -29.29 -10.18 1.45
CA GLN A 736 -28.07 -9.40 1.62
C GLN A 736 -28.34 -7.90 1.46
N SER A 737 -27.58 -7.07 2.20
CA SER A 737 -27.56 -5.61 2.06
C SER A 737 -26.20 -5.19 1.54
N ILE A 738 -26.12 -4.80 0.27
CA ILE A 738 -24.89 -4.45 -0.43
C ILE A 738 -24.95 -2.96 -0.77
N THR A 739 -23.96 -2.19 -0.32
CA THR A 739 -23.88 -0.74 -0.60
C THR A 739 -22.45 -0.40 -0.98
N MET A 740 -22.25 0.22 -2.14
CA MET A 740 -20.93 0.65 -2.61
C MET A 740 -20.74 2.17 -2.53
N GLY A 741 -19.61 2.65 -3.02
CA GLY A 741 -18.94 3.87 -2.61
C GLY A 741 -19.07 5.00 -3.63
N LYS A 742 -17.93 5.63 -3.94
CA LYS A 742 -17.82 6.67 -4.97
C LYS A 742 -17.09 6.22 -6.25
N GLY A 743 -16.56 5.00 -6.24
CA GLY A 743 -15.84 4.42 -7.38
C GLY A 743 -16.82 3.94 -8.44
N ASP A 744 -16.28 3.50 -9.57
CA ASP A 744 -17.05 2.79 -10.60
C ASP A 744 -17.13 1.31 -10.17
N ASP A 745 -18.12 0.98 -9.34
CA ASP A 745 -18.17 -0.27 -8.59
C ASP A 745 -18.77 -1.42 -9.43
N THR A 746 -18.29 -2.65 -9.21
CA THR A 746 -18.74 -3.87 -9.91
C THR A 746 -19.24 -4.92 -8.93
N VAL A 747 -20.55 -5.22 -9.01
CA VAL A 747 -21.21 -6.23 -8.15
C VAL A 747 -21.67 -7.42 -8.97
N ILE A 748 -21.14 -8.60 -8.66
CA ILE A 748 -21.36 -9.81 -9.45
C ILE A 748 -22.23 -10.80 -8.70
N PHE A 749 -23.47 -10.97 -9.17
CA PHE A 749 -24.38 -11.99 -8.65
C PHE A 749 -24.12 -13.33 -9.35
N ASP A 750 -23.63 -14.30 -8.58
CA ASP A 750 -23.24 -15.62 -9.10
C ASP A 750 -23.57 -16.75 -8.12
N MET A 751 -24.81 -16.76 -7.59
CA MET A 751 -25.31 -17.91 -6.85
C MET A 751 -25.55 -19.10 -7.80
N LEU A 752 -24.71 -20.12 -7.67
CA LEU A 752 -24.79 -21.34 -8.48
C LEU A 752 -26.12 -22.08 -8.31
N ASN A 753 -26.65 -22.63 -9.40
CA ASN A 753 -27.91 -23.39 -9.44
C ASN A 753 -29.18 -22.59 -9.03
N ASP A 754 -29.14 -21.26 -9.02
CA ASP A 754 -30.30 -20.41 -8.76
C ASP A 754 -30.78 -19.70 -10.04
N SER A 755 -32.09 -19.67 -10.27
CA SER A 755 -32.67 -19.08 -11.49
C SER A 755 -32.72 -17.55 -11.47
N ARG A 756 -32.08 -16.90 -10.50
CA ARG A 756 -31.94 -15.44 -10.35
C ARG A 756 -30.49 -15.04 -10.08
N ALA A 757 -29.55 -15.99 -10.19
CA ALA A 757 -28.13 -15.80 -9.83
C ALA A 757 -27.91 -15.27 -8.40
N GLY A 758 -28.89 -15.42 -7.50
CA GLY A 758 -28.82 -14.94 -6.11
C GLY A 758 -29.56 -13.62 -5.87
N LEU A 759 -29.90 -12.85 -6.90
CA LEU A 759 -30.62 -11.59 -6.74
C LEU A 759 -32.12 -11.82 -6.45
N THR A 760 -32.58 -11.40 -5.29
CA THR A 760 -33.96 -11.59 -4.82
C THR A 760 -34.58 -10.27 -4.34
N ILE A 761 -35.91 -10.26 -4.16
CA ILE A 761 -36.62 -9.11 -3.57
C ILE A 761 -36.20 -8.79 -2.12
N SER A 762 -35.54 -9.74 -1.45
CA SER A 762 -35.10 -9.53 -0.07
C SER A 762 -33.76 -8.81 0.01
N ASP A 763 -33.01 -8.79 -1.09
CA ASP A 763 -31.73 -8.12 -1.19
C ASP A 763 -31.95 -6.61 -1.31
N THR A 764 -30.97 -5.83 -0.88
CA THR A 764 -30.86 -4.38 -1.12
C THR A 764 -29.49 -4.15 -1.69
N VAL A 765 -29.41 -3.58 -2.90
CA VAL A 765 -28.16 -3.41 -3.63
C VAL A 765 -28.09 -1.97 -4.11
N ALA A 766 -27.07 -1.24 -3.70
CA ALA A 766 -26.83 0.13 -4.10
C ALA A 766 -25.40 0.29 -4.63
N GLY A 767 -25.22 0.77 -5.86
CA GLY A 767 -23.90 1.08 -6.42
C GLY A 767 -23.34 2.33 -5.76
N GLY A 768 -24.04 3.46 -5.83
CA GLY A 768 -23.65 4.65 -5.08
C GLY A 768 -23.48 5.85 -5.98
N ASP A 769 -22.36 6.55 -5.85
CA ASP A 769 -21.93 7.55 -6.84
C ASP A 769 -20.88 6.87 -7.73
N GLY A 770 -20.90 7.05 -9.06
CA GLY A 770 -19.98 6.37 -9.97
C GLY A 770 -20.70 5.95 -11.24
N ASP A 771 -19.99 5.33 -12.19
CA ASP A 771 -20.60 4.57 -13.28
C ASP A 771 -20.62 3.07 -12.91
N ASP A 772 -21.64 2.66 -12.17
CA ASP A 772 -21.67 1.34 -11.50
C ASP A 772 -22.21 0.21 -12.40
N THR A 773 -21.64 -1.00 -12.25
CA THR A 773 -22.01 -2.19 -13.03
C THR A 773 -22.57 -3.32 -12.15
N LEU A 774 -23.80 -3.72 -12.44
CA LEU A 774 -24.43 -4.92 -11.89
C LEU A 774 -24.26 -6.09 -12.86
N VAL A 775 -23.51 -7.09 -12.45
CA VAL A 775 -23.17 -8.25 -13.28
C VAL A 775 -24.03 -9.45 -12.89
N ILE A 776 -24.63 -10.09 -13.90
CA ILE A 776 -25.46 -11.29 -13.74
C ILE A 776 -24.80 -12.45 -14.48
N ASP A 777 -24.27 -13.39 -13.71
CA ASP A 777 -23.59 -14.59 -14.21
C ASP A 777 -24.58 -15.77 -14.14
N GLY A 778 -24.55 -16.56 -13.06
CA GLY A 778 -25.52 -17.61 -12.78
C GLY A 778 -25.26 -18.89 -13.57
N HIS A 779 -24.20 -19.62 -13.26
CA HIS A 779 -23.78 -20.82 -14.00
C HIS A 779 -24.83 -21.96 -14.13
N ASP A 780 -24.87 -22.59 -15.30
CA ASP A 780 -25.67 -23.76 -15.72
C ASP A 780 -27.21 -23.59 -15.56
N THR A 781 -27.68 -22.38 -15.26
CA THR A 781 -29.08 -22.11 -14.93
C THR A 781 -29.62 -20.92 -15.70
N ARG A 782 -30.79 -21.07 -16.32
CA ARG A 782 -31.45 -19.93 -16.97
C ARG A 782 -31.89 -18.91 -15.92
N VAL A 783 -31.45 -17.68 -16.10
CA VAL A 783 -31.71 -16.58 -15.17
C VAL A 783 -32.96 -15.82 -15.61
N SER A 784 -33.82 -15.49 -14.65
CA SER A 784 -35.04 -14.71 -14.85
C SER A 784 -35.19 -13.66 -13.76
N LEU A 785 -35.13 -12.39 -14.16
CA LEU A 785 -35.23 -11.24 -13.25
C LEU A 785 -36.36 -10.32 -13.70
N GLY A 786 -37.09 -9.76 -12.74
CA GLY A 786 -38.19 -8.85 -13.04
C GLY A 786 -38.50 -7.90 -11.89
N ALA A 787 -39.72 -7.38 -11.88
CA ALA A 787 -40.12 -6.32 -10.97
C ALA A 787 -39.86 -6.62 -9.49
N SER A 788 -39.92 -7.89 -9.06
CA SER A 788 -39.59 -8.26 -7.67
C SER A 788 -38.12 -8.07 -7.35
N GLU A 789 -37.24 -8.57 -8.21
CA GLU A 789 -35.79 -8.54 -8.00
C GLU A 789 -35.24 -7.11 -8.11
N TRP A 790 -35.81 -6.27 -8.98
CA TRP A 790 -35.39 -4.87 -9.15
C TRP A 790 -35.83 -3.92 -8.04
N THR A 791 -36.70 -4.35 -7.12
CA THR A 791 -37.39 -3.43 -6.19
C THR A 791 -36.41 -2.63 -5.31
N ASN A 792 -35.25 -3.22 -4.96
CA ASN A 792 -34.27 -2.61 -4.08
C ASN A 792 -32.88 -2.51 -4.74
N VAL A 793 -32.82 -2.39 -6.06
CA VAL A 793 -31.59 -2.13 -6.82
C VAL A 793 -31.56 -0.65 -7.18
N THR A 794 -30.51 0.08 -6.82
CA THR A 794 -30.38 1.54 -7.06
C THR A 794 -28.95 1.94 -7.42
N GLY A 795 -28.78 2.97 -8.25
CA GLY A 795 -27.47 3.50 -8.65
C GLY A 795 -26.60 2.50 -9.39
N PHE A 796 -27.12 1.84 -10.42
CA PHE A 796 -26.36 0.97 -11.33
C PHE A 796 -26.68 1.31 -12.78
N GLU A 797 -25.82 2.07 -13.46
CA GLU A 797 -26.07 2.52 -14.82
C GLU A 797 -26.04 1.36 -15.82
N THR A 798 -25.29 0.29 -15.49
CA THR A 798 -25.05 -0.85 -16.38
C THR A 798 -25.49 -2.18 -15.75
N VAL A 799 -26.16 -3.01 -16.55
CA VAL A 799 -26.39 -4.44 -16.29
C VAL A 799 -25.59 -5.26 -17.31
N ARG A 800 -24.64 -6.06 -16.83
CA ARG A 800 -23.78 -6.90 -17.69
C ARG A 800 -24.10 -8.38 -17.53
N LEU A 801 -24.05 -9.12 -18.63
CA LEU A 801 -24.31 -10.56 -18.70
C LEU A 801 -23.04 -11.28 -19.19
N VAL A 802 -22.51 -12.22 -18.40
CA VAL A 802 -21.14 -12.76 -18.55
C VAL A 802 -21.09 -14.12 -19.24
N GLY A 803 -22.25 -14.74 -19.41
CA GLY A 803 -22.38 -16.10 -19.85
C GLY A 803 -22.76 -17.01 -18.69
N ASN A 804 -23.77 -17.88 -18.90
CA ASN A 804 -24.28 -18.76 -17.85
C ASN A 804 -24.28 -20.23 -18.24
N ASN A 805 -23.71 -20.59 -19.39
CA ASN A 805 -23.73 -21.95 -19.95
C ASN A 805 -25.14 -22.58 -20.08
N ALA A 806 -26.20 -21.78 -19.96
CA ALA A 806 -27.56 -22.28 -19.88
C ALA A 806 -28.26 -22.16 -21.24
N ALA A 807 -27.99 -23.11 -22.14
CA ALA A 807 -28.50 -23.07 -23.51
C ALA A 807 -30.02 -22.78 -23.61
N PRO A 808 -30.46 -21.93 -24.55
CA PRO A 808 -31.85 -21.55 -24.68
C PRO A 808 -32.72 -22.73 -25.15
N VAL A 809 -33.96 -22.80 -24.67
CA VAL A 809 -34.94 -23.80 -25.14
C VAL A 809 -35.74 -23.28 -26.32
N SER A 810 -36.08 -21.99 -26.28
CA SER A 810 -36.72 -21.23 -27.36
C SER A 810 -36.67 -19.74 -27.03
N THR A 811 -37.12 -18.90 -27.96
CA THR A 811 -37.31 -17.46 -27.82
C THR A 811 -38.64 -17.08 -27.13
N LEU A 812 -39.34 -18.04 -26.51
CA LEU A 812 -40.51 -17.73 -25.69
C LEU A 812 -40.08 -17.12 -24.36
N ILE A 813 -40.90 -16.23 -23.80
CA ILE A 813 -40.64 -15.62 -22.48
C ILE A 813 -40.32 -16.71 -21.44
N GLY A 814 -39.19 -16.55 -20.74
CA GLY A 814 -38.71 -17.46 -19.70
C GLY A 814 -38.00 -18.69 -20.24
N GLN A 815 -37.67 -18.74 -21.54
CA GLN A 815 -37.00 -19.87 -22.16
C GLN A 815 -35.64 -19.56 -22.79
N ASN A 816 -35.27 -18.29 -22.92
CA ASN A 816 -33.92 -17.89 -23.31
C ASN A 816 -32.95 -18.08 -22.12
N SER A 817 -31.65 -17.89 -22.34
CA SER A 817 -30.62 -18.05 -21.30
C SER A 817 -30.77 -17.00 -20.21
N TYR A 818 -30.94 -15.75 -20.60
CA TYR A 818 -31.32 -14.64 -19.72
C TYR A 818 -32.71 -14.11 -20.06
N ASN A 819 -33.52 -13.80 -19.05
CA ASN A 819 -34.89 -13.31 -19.23
C ASN A 819 -35.14 -12.14 -18.28
N LEU A 820 -34.99 -10.92 -18.76
CA LEU A 820 -35.10 -9.71 -17.94
C LEU A 820 -36.41 -8.98 -18.27
N THR A 821 -37.22 -8.69 -17.25
CA THR A 821 -38.35 -7.77 -17.39
C THR A 821 -37.95 -6.40 -16.88
N LEU A 822 -37.81 -5.43 -17.78
CA LEU A 822 -37.44 -4.06 -17.41
C LEU A 822 -38.66 -3.30 -16.88
N THR A 823 -38.45 -2.46 -15.87
CA THR A 823 -39.50 -1.65 -15.24
C THR A 823 -39.10 -0.18 -15.18
N ASN A 824 -40.09 0.72 -15.09
CA ASN A 824 -39.80 2.15 -14.90
C ASN A 824 -39.08 2.39 -13.58
N ASP A 825 -39.47 1.67 -12.52
CA ASP A 825 -38.85 1.80 -11.20
C ASP A 825 -37.37 1.41 -11.23
N LEU A 826 -36.98 0.36 -11.99
CA LEU A 826 -35.58 0.00 -12.22
C LEU A 826 -34.82 1.17 -12.86
N ILE A 827 -35.30 1.67 -14.00
CA ILE A 827 -34.60 2.70 -14.77
C ILE A 827 -34.52 4.01 -14.01
N ASP A 828 -35.63 4.46 -13.41
CA ASP A 828 -35.68 5.70 -12.62
C ASP A 828 -34.69 5.68 -11.43
N ALA A 829 -34.41 4.50 -10.88
CA ALA A 829 -33.51 4.33 -9.74
C ALA A 829 -32.04 4.11 -10.10
N ASN A 830 -31.73 3.77 -11.36
CA ASN A 830 -30.41 3.24 -11.75
C ASN A 830 -29.78 3.89 -12.98
N GLY A 831 -30.55 4.51 -13.87
CA GLY A 831 -30.02 5.16 -15.08
C GLY A 831 -30.77 6.44 -15.47
N GLY A 832 -31.64 6.92 -14.57
CA GLY A 832 -32.52 8.06 -14.82
C GLY A 832 -33.55 7.76 -15.92
N ASP A 833 -33.21 8.03 -17.17
CA ASP A 833 -34.06 7.76 -18.34
C ASP A 833 -33.60 6.57 -19.19
N MET A 834 -32.39 6.03 -19.01
CA MET A 834 -31.87 4.89 -19.76
C MET A 834 -31.02 3.96 -18.89
N ILE A 835 -31.29 2.64 -18.96
CA ILE A 835 -30.39 1.60 -18.41
C ILE A 835 -29.57 0.96 -19.52
N HIS A 836 -28.29 0.69 -19.28
CA HIS A 836 -27.44 -0.02 -20.23
C HIS A 836 -27.47 -1.52 -19.97
N VAL A 837 -27.73 -2.34 -21.00
CA VAL A 837 -27.60 -3.80 -20.92
C VAL A 837 -26.50 -4.24 -21.87
N ILE A 838 -25.52 -4.99 -21.38
CA ILE A 838 -24.38 -5.47 -22.17
C ILE A 838 -24.35 -7.00 -22.10
N ASN A 839 -24.36 -7.63 -23.28
CA ASN A 839 -24.26 -9.09 -23.49
C ASN A 839 -23.20 -9.39 -24.56
N ASP A 840 -22.17 -8.57 -24.57
CA ASP A 840 -20.99 -8.70 -25.39
C ASP A 840 -19.81 -8.57 -24.42
N ASN A 841 -19.00 -9.62 -24.35
CA ASN A 841 -17.92 -9.79 -23.37
C ASN A 841 -16.54 -9.59 -24.00
N ASP A 842 -16.46 -9.01 -25.19
CA ASP A 842 -15.19 -8.63 -25.80
C ASP A 842 -15.21 -7.19 -26.35
N VAL A 843 -14.09 -6.78 -26.95
CA VAL A 843 -13.90 -5.43 -27.52
C VAL A 843 -13.46 -5.44 -28.98
N ASN A 844 -13.21 -6.63 -29.56
CA ASN A 844 -12.58 -6.71 -30.87
C ASN A 844 -13.59 -6.83 -32.00
N ASN A 845 -14.79 -7.35 -31.75
CA ASN A 845 -15.81 -7.55 -32.79
C ASN A 845 -16.77 -6.33 -32.96
N ASP A 846 -16.52 -5.24 -32.22
CA ASP A 846 -17.21 -3.94 -32.25
C ASP A 846 -16.96 -3.09 -33.53
N GLU A 847 -16.08 -3.54 -34.45
CA GLU A 847 -15.74 -2.84 -35.70
C GLU A 847 -16.01 -3.68 -36.97
N GLU A 848 -16.20 -3.01 -38.11
CA GLU A 848 -16.39 -3.63 -39.45
C GLU A 848 -15.18 -4.52 -39.82
N ASP A 849 -15.43 -5.71 -40.38
CA ASP A 849 -14.44 -6.72 -40.81
C ASP A 849 -13.54 -7.33 -39.70
N GLU A 850 -13.81 -7.06 -38.43
CA GLU A 850 -13.01 -7.64 -37.34
C GLU A 850 -13.31 -9.12 -37.08
N VAL A 851 -12.34 -9.82 -36.50
CA VAL A 851 -12.43 -11.24 -36.22
C VAL A 851 -13.03 -11.44 -34.84
N ASP A 852 -14.07 -12.28 -34.77
CA ASP A 852 -14.62 -12.87 -33.54
C ASP A 852 -13.50 -13.29 -32.56
N THR A 853 -13.57 -12.76 -31.33
CA THR A 853 -12.52 -12.98 -30.33
C THR A 853 -12.61 -14.40 -29.80
N ALA A 854 -11.60 -15.21 -30.11
CA ALA A 854 -11.39 -16.40 -29.33
C ALA A 854 -10.90 -15.97 -27.93
N THR A 855 -11.55 -16.49 -26.86
CA THR A 855 -11.07 -16.55 -25.46
C THR A 855 -11.69 -15.61 -24.40
N THR A 856 -12.79 -14.92 -24.68
CA THR A 856 -13.61 -14.21 -23.69
C THR A 856 -14.78 -15.08 -23.18
N GLY A 857 -15.52 -14.58 -22.19
CA GLY A 857 -16.68 -15.26 -21.59
C GLY A 857 -17.81 -15.44 -22.60
N THR A 858 -18.26 -16.68 -22.82
CA THR A 858 -19.24 -16.99 -23.87
C THR A 858 -20.60 -16.34 -23.63
N GLU A 859 -21.11 -15.64 -24.62
CA GLU A 859 -22.39 -14.95 -24.61
C GLU A 859 -23.54 -15.93 -24.85
N PHE A 860 -24.71 -15.63 -24.26
CA PHE A 860 -25.91 -16.44 -24.43
C PHE A 860 -27.16 -15.59 -24.65
N GLY A 861 -28.17 -16.18 -25.30
CA GLY A 861 -29.36 -15.46 -25.72
C GLY A 861 -30.16 -14.82 -24.59
N VAL A 862 -30.63 -13.60 -24.84
CA VAL A 862 -31.33 -12.72 -23.91
C VAL A 862 -32.78 -12.49 -24.36
N THR A 863 -33.71 -12.39 -23.41
CA THR A 863 -35.04 -11.81 -23.63
C THR A 863 -35.19 -10.58 -22.75
N LEU A 864 -35.32 -9.41 -23.36
CA LEU A 864 -35.67 -8.15 -22.70
C LEU A 864 -37.16 -7.85 -22.89
N ASP A 865 -37.96 -8.07 -21.84
CA ASP A 865 -39.37 -7.69 -21.81
C ASP A 865 -39.54 -6.24 -21.31
N ALA A 866 -39.63 -5.30 -22.24
CA ALA A 866 -39.77 -3.88 -21.99
C ALA A 866 -41.23 -3.40 -21.98
N ARG A 867 -42.23 -4.30 -22.05
CA ARG A 867 -43.65 -3.90 -22.18
C ARG A 867 -44.18 -3.09 -20.99
N THR A 868 -43.50 -3.14 -19.84
CA THR A 868 -43.91 -2.36 -18.65
C THR A 868 -43.37 -0.93 -18.66
N LEU A 869 -42.46 -0.62 -19.58
CA LEU A 869 -41.89 0.72 -19.73
C LEU A 869 -42.89 1.70 -20.33
N ASN A 870 -42.86 2.93 -19.81
CA ASN A 870 -43.60 4.06 -20.36
C ASN A 870 -42.79 4.72 -21.51
N ALA A 871 -43.25 5.85 -22.03
CA ALA A 871 -42.64 6.51 -23.19
C ALA A 871 -41.38 7.35 -22.85
N GLN A 872 -40.96 7.41 -21.59
CA GLN A 872 -39.84 8.21 -21.08
C GLN A 872 -38.66 7.35 -20.59
N ASN A 873 -38.90 6.07 -20.30
CA ASN A 873 -37.88 5.15 -19.80
C ASN A 873 -37.44 4.22 -20.92
N HIS A 874 -36.13 4.13 -21.10
CA HIS A 874 -35.48 3.49 -22.22
C HIS A 874 -34.38 2.54 -21.76
N PHE A 875 -33.86 1.76 -22.70
CA PHE A 875 -32.69 0.93 -22.47
C PHE A 875 -31.75 1.01 -23.67
N SER A 876 -30.47 0.75 -23.43
CA SER A 876 -29.55 0.34 -24.48
C SER A 876 -29.27 -1.16 -24.39
N TYR A 877 -28.91 -1.77 -25.52
CA TYR A 877 -28.42 -3.14 -25.58
C TYR A 877 -27.23 -3.23 -26.54
N ASN A 878 -26.13 -3.84 -26.07
CA ASN A 878 -25.02 -4.35 -26.89
C ASN A 878 -25.06 -5.88 -26.83
N GLY A 879 -25.05 -6.55 -27.98
CA GLY A 879 -25.16 -8.01 -28.05
C GLY A 879 -24.17 -8.57 -29.04
N GLU A 880 -23.84 -9.85 -28.84
CA GLU A 880 -22.74 -10.55 -29.50
C GLU A 880 -22.73 -10.48 -31.03
N GLU A 881 -21.60 -10.05 -31.57
CA GLU A 881 -21.31 -9.94 -33.00
C GLU A 881 -20.74 -11.25 -33.60
N GLY A 882 -20.48 -11.24 -34.91
CA GLY A 882 -19.65 -12.29 -35.53
C GLY A 882 -20.31 -13.66 -35.62
N ALA A 883 -19.52 -14.72 -35.45
CA ALA A 883 -19.95 -16.11 -35.69
C ALA A 883 -20.59 -16.79 -34.46
N SER A 884 -20.25 -16.31 -33.27
CA SER A 884 -20.76 -16.66 -31.93
C SER A 884 -22.11 -16.04 -31.59
N ARG A 885 -22.54 -15.00 -32.33
CA ARG A 885 -23.81 -14.26 -32.14
C ARG A 885 -24.95 -15.05 -31.51
N THR A 886 -25.60 -14.38 -30.57
CA THR A 886 -26.73 -14.92 -29.83
C THR A 886 -28.04 -14.78 -30.60
N THR A 887 -29.12 -15.32 -30.04
CA THR A 887 -30.46 -15.08 -30.55
C THR A 887 -31.22 -14.34 -29.49
N ASP A 888 -31.29 -13.03 -29.66
CA ASP A 888 -31.81 -12.09 -28.69
C ASP A 888 -33.21 -11.62 -29.05
N LYS A 889 -33.93 -11.22 -28.02
CA LYS A 889 -35.34 -10.88 -28.15
C LYS A 889 -35.72 -9.66 -27.32
N PHE A 890 -36.24 -8.66 -28.01
CA PHE A 890 -36.71 -7.41 -27.42
C PHE A 890 -38.22 -7.33 -27.56
N ILE A 891 -38.94 -7.20 -26.45
CA ILE A 891 -40.40 -7.18 -26.45
C ILE A 891 -40.89 -5.78 -26.07
N LEU A 892 -41.48 -5.08 -27.02
CA LEU A 892 -41.96 -3.72 -26.88
C LEU A 892 -43.47 -3.62 -27.07
N GLY A 893 -44.03 -2.48 -26.65
CA GLY A 893 -45.39 -2.08 -26.96
C GLY A 893 -45.44 -0.68 -27.55
N ASP A 894 -46.62 -0.25 -28.00
CA ASP A 894 -46.83 1.07 -28.65
C ASP A 894 -46.27 2.26 -27.84
N ALA A 895 -46.26 2.16 -26.50
CA ALA A 895 -45.78 3.24 -25.64
C ALA A 895 -44.27 3.47 -25.72
N ASN A 896 -43.48 2.42 -25.96
CA ASN A 896 -42.01 2.45 -25.83
C ASN A 896 -41.27 2.06 -27.11
N VAL A 897 -41.95 1.63 -28.18
CA VAL A 897 -41.41 1.62 -29.54
C VAL A 897 -41.51 3.03 -30.15
N ASN A 898 -40.64 3.94 -29.69
CA ASN A 898 -40.73 5.37 -30.03
C ASN A 898 -39.40 6.00 -30.50
N GLY A 899 -38.41 5.16 -30.80
CA GLY A 899 -37.09 5.58 -31.30
C GLY A 899 -36.08 5.97 -30.24
N ALA A 900 -36.40 5.89 -28.94
CA ALA A 900 -35.48 6.28 -27.88
C ALA A 900 -34.71 5.11 -27.23
N ASN A 901 -35.14 3.85 -27.41
CA ASN A 901 -34.27 2.71 -27.07
C ASN A 901 -33.14 2.60 -28.09
N VAL A 902 -31.96 2.19 -27.64
CA VAL A 902 -30.79 1.94 -28.49
C VAL A 902 -30.54 0.45 -28.48
N ILE A 903 -30.70 -0.23 -29.61
CA ILE A 903 -30.56 -1.68 -29.66
C ILE A 903 -29.55 -2.02 -30.73
N ASP A 904 -28.48 -2.70 -30.32
CA ASP A 904 -27.60 -3.43 -31.19
C ASP A 904 -27.67 -4.92 -30.86
N GLY A 905 -28.21 -5.73 -31.77
CA GLY A 905 -28.24 -7.18 -31.61
C GLY A 905 -26.94 -7.89 -32.04
N GLY A 906 -25.94 -7.14 -32.50
CA GLY A 906 -24.68 -7.71 -32.99
C GLY A 906 -24.71 -8.00 -34.48
N ALA A 907 -23.78 -7.39 -35.22
CA ALA A 907 -23.75 -7.47 -36.68
C ALA A 907 -23.28 -8.84 -37.19
N VAL A 908 -23.79 -9.21 -38.37
CA VAL A 908 -23.21 -10.28 -39.18
C VAL A 908 -22.48 -9.62 -40.33
N ASP A 909 -21.16 -9.51 -40.25
CA ASP A 909 -20.39 -9.03 -41.40
C ASP A 909 -20.49 -10.06 -42.54
N ASN A 910 -21.24 -9.69 -43.56
CA ASN A 910 -21.55 -10.54 -44.71
C ASN A 910 -20.70 -10.18 -45.94
N ASP A 911 -19.49 -9.61 -45.80
CA ASP A 911 -18.66 -9.23 -46.97
C ASP A 911 -18.38 -10.44 -47.89
N GLY A 912 -19.07 -10.46 -49.03
CA GLY A 912 -18.86 -11.41 -50.12
C GLY A 912 -19.78 -12.64 -50.19
N ASP A 913 -20.78 -12.82 -49.32
CA ASP A 913 -21.85 -13.82 -49.53
C ASP A 913 -22.96 -13.26 -50.44
N THR A 914 -23.62 -14.13 -51.21
CA THR A 914 -24.75 -13.76 -52.09
C THR A 914 -26.09 -13.70 -51.37
N THR A 915 -26.12 -14.02 -50.07
CA THR A 915 -27.29 -13.98 -49.20
C THR A 915 -26.97 -13.11 -47.98
N PHE A 916 -27.09 -11.78 -48.14
CA PHE A 916 -27.04 -10.76 -47.08
C PHE A 916 -28.23 -10.94 -46.14
N ALA A 917 -28.18 -12.04 -45.39
CA ALA A 917 -29.21 -12.47 -44.46
C ALA A 917 -28.92 -11.83 -43.11
N ALA A 918 -29.99 -11.31 -42.50
CA ALA A 918 -29.91 -10.74 -41.18
C ALA A 918 -29.62 -11.81 -40.10
N ASN A 919 -29.25 -11.37 -38.90
CA ASN A 919 -29.19 -12.24 -37.74
C ASN A 919 -30.58 -12.77 -37.33
N ASP A 920 -30.62 -13.67 -36.36
CA ASP A 920 -31.86 -14.33 -35.91
C ASP A 920 -32.59 -13.55 -34.80
N ASP A 921 -32.12 -12.35 -34.46
CA ASP A 921 -32.68 -11.54 -33.38
C ASP A 921 -34.06 -11.00 -33.69
N ILE A 922 -34.83 -10.78 -32.62
CA ILE A 922 -36.26 -10.54 -32.71
C ILE A 922 -36.64 -9.25 -32.00
N LEU A 923 -37.10 -8.28 -32.78
CA LEU A 923 -37.88 -7.15 -32.30
C LEU A 923 -39.37 -7.54 -32.26
N GLU A 924 -39.84 -8.00 -31.12
CA GLU A 924 -41.24 -8.34 -30.91
C GLU A 924 -42.06 -7.10 -30.49
N VAL A 925 -43.02 -6.71 -31.30
CA VAL A 925 -43.99 -5.65 -31.00
C VAL A 925 -45.33 -6.26 -30.65
N ARG A 926 -45.71 -6.13 -29.39
CA ARG A 926 -46.90 -6.78 -28.83
C ARG A 926 -48.12 -5.88 -28.88
N ASN A 927 -49.22 -6.45 -29.40
CA ASN A 927 -50.53 -5.81 -29.56
C ASN A 927 -50.53 -4.63 -30.53
N THR A 928 -51.64 -3.88 -30.57
CA THR A 928 -51.79 -2.77 -31.54
C THR A 928 -50.71 -1.71 -31.29
N ALA A 929 -49.89 -1.43 -32.30
CA ALA A 929 -48.80 -0.46 -32.23
C ALA A 929 -48.55 0.20 -33.59
N THR A 930 -48.01 1.42 -33.57
CA THR A 930 -47.51 2.12 -34.76
C THR A 930 -45.99 2.24 -34.69
N VAL A 931 -45.31 1.58 -35.63
CA VAL A 931 -43.86 1.57 -35.76
C VAL A 931 -43.49 2.25 -37.08
N THR A 932 -42.93 3.44 -36.98
CA THR A 932 -42.46 4.22 -38.11
C THR A 932 -40.95 4.09 -38.29
N THR A 933 -40.43 4.58 -39.41
CA THR A 933 -38.97 4.65 -39.64
C THR A 933 -38.23 5.49 -38.59
N GLY A 934 -38.91 6.41 -37.91
CA GLY A 934 -38.30 7.17 -36.81
C GLY A 934 -38.21 6.37 -35.52
N ASP A 935 -39.14 5.43 -35.30
CA ASP A 935 -39.17 4.59 -34.10
C ASP A 935 -38.11 3.49 -34.13
N LEU A 936 -37.60 3.18 -35.31
CA LEU A 936 -36.54 2.19 -35.57
C LEU A 936 -35.16 2.82 -35.79
N ALA A 937 -35.03 4.14 -35.66
CA ALA A 937 -33.82 4.86 -36.05
C ALA A 937 -32.55 4.50 -35.23
N ASN A 938 -32.74 3.98 -34.02
CA ASN A 938 -31.67 3.56 -33.10
C ASN A 938 -31.68 2.03 -32.87
N VAL A 939 -32.31 1.26 -33.76
CA VAL A 939 -32.28 -0.21 -33.75
C VAL A 939 -31.42 -0.66 -34.92
N ARG A 940 -30.38 -1.43 -34.63
CA ARG A 940 -29.47 -2.02 -35.60
C ARG A 940 -29.29 -3.50 -35.33
N ASN A 941 -28.95 -4.25 -36.39
CA ASN A 941 -28.65 -5.67 -36.33
C ASN A 941 -29.76 -6.47 -35.62
N VAL A 942 -30.99 -6.37 -36.12
CA VAL A 942 -32.13 -7.18 -35.66
C VAL A 942 -32.91 -7.69 -36.87
N GLY A 943 -32.73 -8.96 -37.21
CA GLY A 943 -33.21 -9.51 -38.47
C GLY A 943 -34.68 -9.85 -38.58
N ILE A 944 -35.40 -9.88 -37.45
CA ILE A 944 -36.81 -10.27 -37.41
C ILE A 944 -37.63 -9.20 -36.69
N ILE A 945 -38.64 -8.66 -37.36
CA ILE A 945 -39.72 -7.91 -36.70
C ILE A 945 -40.92 -8.84 -36.50
N ALA A 946 -41.29 -9.09 -35.24
CA ALA A 946 -42.39 -9.98 -34.89
C ALA A 946 -43.60 -9.19 -34.37
N GLY A 947 -44.76 -9.31 -35.02
CA GLY A 947 -46.03 -8.80 -34.50
C GLY A 947 -46.77 -9.88 -33.72
N SER A 948 -47.07 -9.65 -32.44
CA SER A 948 -47.67 -10.69 -31.57
C SER A 948 -48.90 -10.22 -30.79
N ASN A 949 -49.90 -11.10 -30.63
CA ASN A 949 -51.14 -10.77 -29.94
C ASN A 949 -51.40 -11.68 -28.72
N ASP A 950 -51.29 -11.10 -27.53
CA ASP A 950 -51.63 -11.73 -26.24
C ASP A 950 -53.02 -11.34 -25.71
N GLN A 951 -53.75 -10.49 -26.43
CA GLN A 951 -55.11 -10.05 -26.08
C GLN A 951 -56.18 -10.97 -26.67
N ALA A 952 -57.36 -10.95 -26.05
CA ALA A 952 -58.52 -11.73 -26.50
C ALA A 952 -59.22 -11.16 -27.75
N THR A 953 -58.73 -10.04 -28.29
CA THR A 953 -59.28 -9.33 -29.45
C THR A 953 -58.22 -9.20 -30.52
N GLU A 954 -58.63 -9.16 -31.77
CA GLU A 954 -57.75 -8.85 -32.91
C GLU A 954 -56.95 -7.55 -32.66
N GLN A 955 -55.69 -7.55 -33.05
CA GLN A 955 -54.76 -6.40 -32.95
C GLN A 955 -54.13 -6.12 -34.31
N THR A 956 -53.56 -4.94 -34.49
CA THR A 956 -52.92 -4.54 -35.76
C THR A 956 -51.57 -3.85 -35.53
N LEU A 957 -50.51 -4.35 -36.17
CA LEU A 957 -49.21 -3.69 -36.24
C LEU A 957 -49.16 -2.77 -37.48
N ILE A 958 -49.00 -1.47 -37.29
CA ILE A 958 -48.72 -0.54 -38.40
C ILE A 958 -47.20 -0.41 -38.50
N LEU A 959 -46.60 -0.82 -39.62
CA LEU A 959 -45.13 -0.87 -39.78
C LEU A 959 -44.69 -0.11 -41.03
N GLN A 960 -43.78 0.84 -40.91
CA GLN A 960 -43.19 1.57 -42.04
C GLN A 960 -41.70 1.25 -42.18
N LEU A 961 -41.28 0.87 -43.39
CA LEU A 961 -39.91 0.50 -43.70
C LEU A 961 -39.37 1.32 -44.89
N ASN A 962 -38.06 1.60 -44.86
CA ASN A 962 -37.31 2.22 -45.95
C ASN A 962 -35.92 1.57 -46.06
N ASP A 963 -35.14 1.96 -47.08
CA ASP A 963 -33.82 1.38 -47.29
C ASP A 963 -32.92 1.55 -46.06
N THR A 964 -32.80 2.77 -45.50
CA THR A 964 -31.91 3.06 -44.36
C THR A 964 -32.21 2.23 -43.10
N VAL A 965 -33.49 1.97 -42.82
CA VAL A 965 -33.90 1.16 -41.67
C VAL A 965 -33.58 -0.30 -41.92
N ILE A 966 -33.82 -0.80 -43.15
CA ILE A 966 -33.49 -2.19 -43.47
C ILE A 966 -31.97 -2.40 -43.46
N ASP A 967 -31.20 -1.44 -43.98
CA ASP A 967 -29.74 -1.32 -43.87
C ASP A 967 -29.29 -1.56 -42.43
N ALA A 968 -29.72 -0.68 -41.53
CA ALA A 968 -29.33 -0.74 -40.13
C ALA A 968 -29.74 -2.06 -39.46
N LEU A 969 -30.92 -2.59 -39.76
CA LEU A 969 -31.45 -3.81 -39.12
C LEU A 969 -30.80 -5.10 -39.63
N VAL A 970 -30.39 -5.16 -40.89
CA VAL A 970 -29.87 -6.40 -41.49
C VAL A 970 -28.35 -6.49 -41.35
N ASP A 971 -27.66 -5.40 -41.66
CA ASP A 971 -26.20 -5.31 -41.63
C ASP A 971 -25.81 -3.84 -41.49
N SER A 972 -25.54 -3.40 -40.26
CA SER A 972 -25.20 -1.99 -40.01
C SER A 972 -23.78 -1.60 -40.41
N TYR A 973 -22.92 -2.56 -40.74
CA TYR A 973 -21.54 -2.32 -41.16
C TYR A 973 -21.41 -2.22 -42.69
N HIS A 974 -22.28 -2.88 -43.44
CA HIS A 974 -22.31 -2.78 -44.90
C HIS A 974 -23.48 -1.93 -45.44
N ALA A 975 -23.23 -1.17 -46.50
CA ALA A 975 -24.29 -0.38 -47.14
C ALA A 975 -24.95 -1.13 -48.30
N SER A 976 -26.25 -1.38 -48.21
CA SER A 976 -27.06 -2.09 -49.21
C SER A 976 -26.90 -1.58 -50.64
N SER A 977 -26.92 -2.50 -51.60
CA SER A 977 -26.78 -2.20 -53.02
C SER A 977 -27.70 -3.05 -53.90
N THR A 978 -27.85 -2.69 -55.18
CA THR A 978 -28.70 -3.50 -56.09
C THR A 978 -28.10 -4.86 -56.44
N THR A 979 -26.84 -5.10 -56.04
CA THR A 979 -26.15 -6.38 -56.16
C THR A 979 -26.09 -7.13 -54.83
N GLU A 980 -26.29 -6.40 -53.73
CA GLU A 980 -26.12 -6.86 -52.36
C GLU A 980 -27.39 -6.44 -51.62
N VAL A 981 -28.45 -7.22 -51.88
CA VAL A 981 -29.80 -6.91 -51.42
C VAL A 981 -30.00 -7.52 -50.05
N GLU A 982 -30.19 -6.68 -49.06
CA GLU A 982 -30.50 -7.08 -47.70
C GLU A 982 -31.97 -7.45 -47.55
N THR A 983 -32.23 -8.51 -46.80
CA THR A 983 -33.57 -9.05 -46.63
C THR A 983 -33.97 -9.09 -45.16
N LEU A 984 -34.98 -8.30 -44.80
CA LEU A 984 -35.59 -8.30 -43.47
C LEU A 984 -36.76 -9.31 -43.40
N SER A 985 -36.89 -10.00 -42.28
CA SER A 985 -38.03 -10.89 -42.00
C SER A 985 -39.07 -10.21 -41.12
N VAL A 986 -40.35 -10.37 -41.47
CA VAL A 986 -41.49 -9.95 -40.66
C VAL A 986 -42.38 -11.15 -40.43
N ARG A 987 -42.75 -11.46 -39.19
CA ARG A 987 -43.66 -12.58 -38.89
C ARG A 987 -44.73 -12.20 -37.89
N LEU A 988 -45.93 -12.76 -38.05
CA LEU A 988 -47.07 -12.46 -37.20
C LEU A 988 -47.53 -13.70 -36.44
N ASN A 989 -47.72 -13.57 -35.12
CA ASN A 989 -48.23 -14.64 -34.25
C ASN A 989 -47.52 -16.00 -34.41
N ASP A 990 -46.20 -15.97 -34.69
CA ASP A 990 -45.42 -17.21 -34.75
C ASP A 990 -45.39 -17.89 -33.38
N ALA A 991 -45.48 -19.23 -33.39
CA ALA A 991 -45.46 -20.03 -32.18
C ALA A 991 -44.11 -19.96 -31.44
N THR A 992 -43.03 -19.52 -32.09
CA THR A 992 -41.74 -19.21 -31.46
C THR A 992 -41.74 -17.88 -30.71
N ASP A 993 -42.65 -16.96 -31.05
CA ASP A 993 -42.71 -15.63 -30.45
C ASP A 993 -43.71 -15.53 -29.32
N VAL A 994 -44.91 -16.08 -29.54
CA VAL A 994 -46.03 -15.95 -28.61
C VAL A 994 -46.96 -17.17 -28.69
N THR A 995 -47.62 -17.47 -27.57
CA THR A 995 -48.82 -18.31 -27.61
C THR A 995 -50.04 -17.43 -27.91
N ALA A 996 -50.37 -17.27 -29.19
CA ALA A 996 -51.41 -16.34 -29.66
C ALA A 996 -52.80 -16.65 -29.08
N VAL A 997 -53.53 -15.61 -28.67
CA VAL A 997 -54.89 -15.70 -28.11
C VAL A 997 -55.96 -15.30 -29.14
N ALA A 998 -55.64 -14.35 -30.02
CA ALA A 998 -56.45 -13.88 -31.14
C ALA A 998 -55.55 -13.45 -32.31
N GLY A 999 -56.14 -13.13 -33.47
CA GLY A 999 -55.38 -12.81 -34.68
C GLY A 999 -54.56 -11.51 -34.58
N MET A 1000 -53.42 -11.46 -35.27
CA MET A 1000 -52.57 -10.26 -35.42
C MET A 1000 -52.50 -9.87 -36.89
N GLY A 1001 -52.96 -8.65 -37.21
CA GLY A 1001 -52.91 -8.12 -38.58
C GLY A 1001 -51.77 -7.13 -38.75
N ILE A 1002 -51.41 -6.82 -39.99
CA ILE A 1002 -50.37 -5.83 -40.31
C ILE A 1002 -50.86 -4.77 -41.30
N ASP A 1003 -50.55 -3.50 -41.06
CA ASP A 1003 -50.54 -2.45 -42.08
C ASP A 1003 -49.07 -2.13 -42.42
N LEU A 1004 -48.54 -2.86 -43.40
CA LEU A 1004 -47.15 -2.79 -43.81
C LEU A 1004 -46.97 -1.77 -44.94
N ASP A 1005 -46.14 -0.76 -44.69
CA ASP A 1005 -45.72 0.24 -45.66
C ASP A 1005 -44.27 0.03 -46.09
N THR A 1006 -44.08 -0.58 -47.26
CA THR A 1006 -42.76 -0.72 -47.91
C THR A 1006 -42.53 0.34 -48.98
N THR A 1007 -43.37 1.38 -49.10
CA THR A 1007 -43.26 2.35 -50.19
C THR A 1007 -41.97 3.16 -50.14
N GLY A 1008 -41.26 3.18 -49.01
CA GLY A 1008 -39.94 3.76 -48.84
C GLY A 1008 -38.77 2.95 -49.41
N THR A 1009 -38.98 1.68 -49.78
CA THR A 1009 -37.90 0.78 -50.22
C THR A 1009 -37.57 0.91 -51.71
N THR A 1010 -36.34 0.56 -52.07
CA THR A 1010 -35.80 0.43 -53.42
C THR A 1010 -35.23 -0.96 -53.68
N ALA A 1011 -34.70 -1.20 -54.88
CA ALA A 1011 -34.13 -2.49 -55.29
C ALA A 1011 -32.86 -2.92 -54.50
N LYS A 1012 -32.50 -2.18 -53.45
CA LYS A 1012 -31.44 -2.50 -52.49
C LYS A 1012 -31.94 -3.28 -51.28
N SER A 1013 -33.24 -3.26 -51.03
CA SER A 1013 -33.83 -3.90 -49.85
C SER A 1013 -34.97 -4.83 -50.24
N ALA A 1014 -35.13 -5.91 -49.47
CA ALA A 1014 -36.20 -6.88 -49.59
C ALA A 1014 -36.84 -7.14 -48.22
N VAL A 1015 -38.11 -7.51 -48.24
CA VAL A 1015 -38.89 -7.85 -47.04
C VAL A 1015 -39.62 -9.16 -47.28
N THR A 1016 -39.45 -10.12 -46.37
CA THR A 1016 -40.22 -11.38 -46.37
C THR A 1016 -41.20 -11.38 -45.21
N VAL A 1017 -42.47 -11.62 -45.50
CA VAL A 1017 -43.57 -11.56 -44.52
C VAL A 1017 -44.24 -12.92 -44.38
N PHE A 1018 -44.31 -13.39 -43.14
CA PHE A 1018 -45.07 -14.57 -42.71
C PHE A 1018 -46.30 -14.12 -41.93
N LEU A 1019 -47.47 -14.21 -42.56
CA LEU A 1019 -48.73 -13.79 -41.96
C LEU A 1019 -49.23 -14.79 -40.92
N ASP A 1020 -50.19 -14.33 -40.11
CA ASP A 1020 -50.78 -15.13 -39.04
C ASP A 1020 -51.55 -16.34 -39.59
N THR A 1021 -51.14 -17.54 -39.18
CA THR A 1021 -51.80 -18.80 -39.54
C THR A 1021 -52.63 -19.39 -38.39
N VAL A 1022 -52.58 -18.76 -37.21
CA VAL A 1022 -53.13 -19.22 -35.93
C VAL A 1022 -54.38 -18.41 -35.60
N VAL A 1023 -55.49 -18.70 -36.30
CA VAL A 1023 -56.92 -18.58 -35.90
C VAL A 1023 -57.78 -18.53 -37.16
N ALA A 1024 -58.90 -19.27 -37.19
CA ALA A 1024 -59.74 -19.47 -38.39
C ALA A 1024 -60.52 -18.23 -38.91
N ALA A 1025 -60.21 -17.04 -38.39
CA ALA A 1025 -60.60 -15.75 -38.91
C ALA A 1025 -59.37 -14.84 -38.73
N GLY A 1026 -58.49 -14.84 -39.73
CA GLY A 1026 -57.27 -14.04 -39.72
C GLY A 1026 -57.60 -12.57 -39.52
N ALA A 1027 -56.67 -11.85 -38.90
CA ALA A 1027 -56.75 -10.41 -38.81
C ALA A 1027 -56.58 -9.79 -40.21
N VAL A 1028 -57.09 -8.58 -40.42
CA VAL A 1028 -57.02 -7.94 -41.74
C VAL A 1028 -55.62 -7.38 -42.00
N ASP A 1029 -55.00 -7.80 -43.09
CA ASP A 1029 -53.69 -7.33 -43.53
C ASP A 1029 -53.77 -6.30 -44.67
N THR A 1030 -52.94 -5.26 -44.59
CA THR A 1030 -52.78 -4.23 -45.63
C THR A 1030 -51.31 -4.16 -46.04
N LEU A 1031 -51.03 -4.37 -47.33
CA LEU A 1031 -49.68 -4.45 -47.88
C LEU A 1031 -49.47 -3.32 -48.90
N LYS A 1032 -48.74 -2.27 -48.54
CA LYS A 1032 -48.39 -1.16 -49.46
C LYS A 1032 -47.04 -1.46 -50.11
N VAL A 1033 -47.04 -1.60 -51.44
CA VAL A 1033 -45.89 -2.09 -52.20
C VAL A 1033 -44.96 -0.95 -52.62
N GLY A 1034 -43.66 -1.12 -52.38
CA GLY A 1034 -42.59 -0.22 -52.83
C GLY A 1034 -41.86 -0.66 -54.10
N PHE A 1035 -40.60 -0.24 -54.23
CA PHE A 1035 -39.71 -0.69 -55.32
C PHE A 1035 -38.76 -1.81 -54.90
N GLY A 1036 -38.59 -2.06 -53.60
CA GLY A 1036 -37.91 -3.25 -53.08
C GLY A 1036 -38.78 -4.49 -53.19
N LEU A 1037 -38.17 -5.67 -53.13
CA LEU A 1037 -38.88 -6.93 -53.27
C LEU A 1037 -39.66 -7.27 -51.99
N LEU A 1038 -40.99 -7.27 -52.07
CA LEU A 1038 -41.88 -7.73 -50.98
C LEU A 1038 -42.36 -9.16 -51.24
N THR A 1039 -41.94 -10.11 -50.42
CA THR A 1039 -42.41 -11.50 -50.48
C THR A 1039 -43.37 -11.77 -49.34
N VAL A 1040 -44.58 -12.26 -49.62
CA VAL A 1040 -45.60 -12.53 -48.58
C VAL A 1040 -46.19 -13.93 -48.74
N GLY A 1041 -46.21 -14.69 -47.65
CA GLY A 1041 -46.86 -16.00 -47.55
C GLY A 1041 -48.29 -15.93 -47.02
N ASP A 1042 -49.15 -16.84 -47.50
CA ASP A 1042 -50.46 -17.19 -46.91
C ASP A 1042 -51.52 -16.08 -46.75
N VAL A 1043 -51.59 -15.12 -47.68
CA VAL A 1043 -52.63 -14.07 -47.70
C VAL A 1043 -54.04 -14.67 -47.81
N LEU A 1044 -55.00 -14.16 -47.03
CA LEU A 1044 -56.41 -14.56 -47.02
C LEU A 1044 -57.29 -13.60 -47.83
N VAL A 1045 -57.69 -14.02 -49.03
CA VAL A 1045 -58.54 -13.20 -49.91
C VAL A 1045 -60.03 -13.61 -49.91
N GLY A 1046 -60.90 -12.64 -50.19
CA GLY A 1046 -62.34 -12.82 -50.27
C GLY A 1046 -62.83 -13.55 -51.54
N VAL A 1047 -64.07 -14.05 -51.49
CA VAL A 1047 -64.73 -14.66 -52.66
C VAL A 1047 -65.27 -13.55 -53.59
N ASP A 1048 -64.56 -13.30 -54.69
CA ASP A 1048 -64.87 -12.48 -55.88
C ASP A 1048 -66.16 -11.61 -55.83
N GLY A 1049 -65.99 -10.29 -55.69
CA GLY A 1049 -66.99 -9.31 -56.14
C GLY A 1049 -67.37 -8.13 -55.23
N ALA A 1050 -66.80 -7.96 -54.03
CA ALA A 1050 -67.01 -6.75 -53.22
C ALA A 1050 -65.83 -6.49 -52.26
N PHE A 1051 -65.44 -5.22 -52.11
CA PHE A 1051 -64.55 -4.76 -51.03
C PHE A 1051 -65.28 -4.96 -49.70
N GLU A 1052 -64.92 -5.99 -48.96
CA GLU A 1052 -65.39 -6.24 -47.60
C GLU A 1052 -64.29 -5.79 -46.65
N SER A 1053 -64.60 -5.06 -45.58
CA SER A 1053 -63.60 -4.55 -44.62
C SER A 1053 -63.00 -5.65 -43.71
N THR A 1054 -63.03 -6.90 -44.15
CA THR A 1054 -62.70 -8.12 -43.39
C THR A 1054 -61.81 -9.07 -44.19
N VAL A 1055 -61.13 -8.58 -45.23
CA VAL A 1055 -60.21 -9.35 -46.09
C VAL A 1055 -58.94 -8.55 -46.34
N ASP A 1056 -57.85 -9.24 -46.63
CA ASP A 1056 -56.54 -8.63 -46.85
C ASP A 1056 -56.52 -7.79 -48.14
N THR A 1057 -55.71 -6.74 -48.18
CA THR A 1057 -55.64 -5.79 -49.29
C THR A 1057 -54.21 -5.47 -49.68
N VAL A 1058 -53.90 -5.50 -50.98
CA VAL A 1058 -52.65 -5.01 -51.55
C VAL A 1058 -52.85 -3.61 -52.10
N GLN A 1059 -52.08 -2.63 -51.65
CA GLN A 1059 -52.19 -1.23 -52.07
C GLN A 1059 -51.09 -0.84 -53.06
N LEU A 1060 -51.50 -0.19 -54.15
CA LEU A 1060 -50.61 0.34 -55.18
C LEU A 1060 -50.78 1.86 -55.27
N SER A 1061 -49.69 2.61 -55.05
CA SER A 1061 -49.73 4.08 -55.08
C SER A 1061 -49.53 4.65 -56.48
N VAL A 1062 -50.46 5.52 -56.88
CA VAL A 1062 -50.44 6.26 -58.14
C VAL A 1062 -49.19 7.13 -58.24
N SER A 1063 -48.91 7.91 -57.20
CA SER A 1063 -47.77 8.82 -57.16
C SER A 1063 -46.42 8.08 -57.15
N LYS A 1064 -46.33 6.91 -56.50
CA LYS A 1064 -45.11 6.10 -56.46
C LYS A 1064 -44.76 5.50 -57.81
N PHE A 1065 -45.73 4.86 -58.48
CA PHE A 1065 -45.49 4.11 -59.72
C PHE A 1065 -45.69 4.93 -61.00
N GLY A 1066 -46.06 6.21 -60.86
CA GLY A 1066 -46.32 7.08 -62.01
C GLY A 1066 -47.50 6.60 -62.86
N LEU A 1067 -48.53 6.08 -62.19
CA LEU A 1067 -49.77 5.66 -62.85
C LEU A 1067 -50.46 6.92 -63.42
N THR A 1068 -51.11 6.79 -64.57
CA THR A 1068 -51.82 7.92 -65.19
C THR A 1068 -53.21 7.98 -64.57
N ASP A 1069 -53.48 8.94 -63.68
CA ASP A 1069 -54.79 9.07 -63.02
C ASP A 1069 -55.61 10.27 -63.52
N ASP A 1070 -56.92 10.05 -63.61
CA ASP A 1070 -57.93 11.07 -63.31
C ASP A 1070 -58.54 10.83 -61.89
N ALA A 1071 -59.52 11.64 -61.46
CA ALA A 1071 -59.92 11.70 -60.06
C ALA A 1071 -60.92 10.59 -59.61
N ASP A 1072 -61.34 9.70 -60.51
CA ASP A 1072 -62.28 8.60 -60.23
C ASP A 1072 -61.62 7.24 -59.98
N ASP A 1073 -60.31 7.11 -60.18
CA ASP A 1073 -59.55 5.86 -60.02
C ASP A 1073 -59.13 5.56 -58.56
N ILE A 1074 -58.92 6.61 -57.75
CA ILE A 1074 -58.54 6.49 -56.33
C ILE A 1074 -59.67 5.85 -55.51
N GLY A 1075 -59.36 4.74 -54.84
CA GLY A 1075 -60.32 3.98 -54.02
C GLY A 1075 -61.11 2.93 -54.80
N THR A 1076 -60.70 2.61 -56.04
CA THR A 1076 -61.26 1.52 -56.85
C THR A 1076 -60.31 0.32 -56.93
N THR A 1077 -60.83 -0.85 -57.29
CA THR A 1077 -60.01 -2.06 -57.51
C THR A 1077 -59.50 -2.12 -58.95
N ALA A 1078 -58.38 -2.82 -59.18
CA ALA A 1078 -57.65 -2.83 -60.47
C ALA A 1078 -58.47 -3.19 -61.74
N THR A 1079 -59.67 -3.80 -61.62
CA THR A 1079 -60.56 -4.15 -62.74
C THR A 1079 -61.72 -3.18 -63.02
N LEU A 1080 -61.99 -2.22 -62.13
CA LEU A 1080 -63.14 -1.31 -62.23
C LEU A 1080 -62.85 -0.01 -63.02
N ASP A 1081 -61.58 0.27 -63.29
CA ASP A 1081 -61.15 1.26 -64.28
C ASP A 1081 -61.61 0.80 -65.69
N THR A 1082 -62.65 1.45 -66.19
CA THR A 1082 -63.21 1.21 -67.53
C THR A 1082 -63.13 2.47 -68.41
N GLY A 1083 -62.27 3.43 -68.02
CA GLY A 1083 -61.94 4.64 -68.76
C GLY A 1083 -61.15 4.36 -70.04
N ALA A 1084 -61.09 5.31 -70.96
CA ALA A 1084 -60.44 5.13 -72.27
C ALA A 1084 -58.93 5.46 -72.25
N ASP A 1085 -58.37 5.71 -71.06
CA ASP A 1085 -57.03 6.21 -70.75
C ASP A 1085 -56.13 5.17 -70.09
N GLY A 1086 -56.68 4.18 -69.38
CA GLY A 1086 -55.94 3.06 -68.78
C GLY A 1086 -54.99 3.46 -67.65
N THR A 1087 -55.20 2.89 -66.46
CA THR A 1087 -54.37 3.01 -65.24
C THR A 1087 -52.90 2.57 -65.38
N ASN A 1088 -52.43 2.19 -66.57
CA ASN A 1088 -51.12 1.57 -66.81
C ASN A 1088 -50.88 0.30 -65.95
N ILE A 1089 -51.93 -0.42 -65.56
CA ILE A 1089 -51.83 -1.70 -64.84
C ILE A 1089 -52.26 -2.84 -65.77
N LEU A 1090 -51.40 -3.84 -65.94
CA LEU A 1090 -51.73 -5.09 -66.62
C LEU A 1090 -52.03 -6.18 -65.58
N TYR A 1091 -53.20 -6.79 -65.66
CA TYR A 1091 -53.52 -8.01 -64.91
C TYR A 1091 -53.50 -9.22 -65.85
N GLY A 1092 -52.42 -10.02 -65.79
CA GLY A 1092 -52.15 -11.15 -66.69
C GLY A 1092 -50.66 -11.38 -66.94
N ALA A 1093 -50.31 -12.25 -67.89
CA ALA A 1093 -48.93 -12.67 -68.12
C ALA A 1093 -47.96 -11.50 -68.37
N ALA A 1094 -46.81 -11.45 -67.68
CA ALA A 1094 -45.80 -10.40 -67.83
C ALA A 1094 -45.25 -10.28 -69.24
N ALA A 1095 -45.17 -11.39 -69.97
CA ALA A 1095 -44.80 -11.43 -71.38
C ALA A 1095 -45.79 -10.67 -72.32
N ALA A 1096 -46.96 -10.28 -71.84
CA ALA A 1096 -48.00 -9.57 -72.59
C ALA A 1096 -48.01 -8.04 -72.36
N ALA A 1097 -47.09 -7.50 -71.54
CA ALA A 1097 -47.03 -6.07 -71.22
C ALA A 1097 -46.83 -5.17 -72.45
N ALA A 1098 -47.64 -4.11 -72.54
CA ALA A 1098 -47.53 -3.03 -73.51
C ALA A 1098 -46.60 -1.91 -72.99
N ALA A 1099 -46.10 -1.07 -73.90
CA ALA A 1099 -45.27 0.10 -73.59
C ALA A 1099 -46.01 1.25 -72.85
N THR A 1100 -47.22 0.98 -72.35
CA THR A 1100 -47.97 1.86 -71.47
C THR A 1100 -48.08 1.28 -70.07
N ASP A 1101 -47.84 -0.01 -69.89
CA ASP A 1101 -48.03 -0.68 -68.62
C ASP A 1101 -46.83 -0.36 -67.71
N ARG A 1102 -47.13 0.08 -66.50
CA ARG A 1102 -46.18 0.43 -65.43
C ARG A 1102 -46.15 -0.63 -64.36
N ILE A 1103 -47.30 -1.19 -64.01
CA ILE A 1103 -47.43 -2.31 -63.07
C ILE A 1103 -48.01 -3.50 -63.80
N ILE A 1104 -47.43 -4.67 -63.60
CA ILE A 1104 -47.90 -5.94 -64.16
C ILE A 1104 -48.15 -6.87 -62.98
N ILE A 1105 -49.39 -7.29 -62.82
CA ILE A 1105 -49.81 -8.32 -61.89
C ILE A 1105 -49.89 -9.64 -62.66
N ASP A 1106 -48.83 -10.44 -62.57
CA ASP A 1106 -48.69 -11.71 -63.27
C ASP A 1106 -49.29 -12.86 -62.46
N THR A 1107 -50.40 -13.39 -62.97
CA THR A 1107 -51.13 -14.57 -62.44
C THR A 1107 -50.95 -15.81 -63.34
N VAL A 1108 -50.13 -15.72 -64.38
CA VAL A 1108 -49.97 -16.75 -65.41
C VAL A 1108 -48.65 -17.50 -65.28
N THR A 1109 -47.57 -16.82 -64.88
CA THR A 1109 -46.22 -17.40 -64.81
C THR A 1109 -46.10 -18.40 -63.65
N ASN A 1110 -46.70 -18.10 -62.50
CA ASN A 1110 -46.73 -18.95 -61.29
C ASN A 1110 -48.15 -19.32 -60.83
N THR A 1111 -49.05 -19.56 -61.78
CA THR A 1111 -50.47 -19.87 -61.53
C THR A 1111 -50.69 -20.92 -60.44
N GLY A 1112 -51.49 -20.56 -59.43
CA GLY A 1112 -51.84 -21.43 -58.30
C GLY A 1112 -50.68 -21.67 -57.33
N VAL A 1113 -49.64 -20.84 -57.39
CA VAL A 1113 -48.50 -20.85 -56.45
C VAL A 1113 -48.35 -19.46 -55.82
N SER A 1114 -48.14 -18.43 -56.64
CA SER A 1114 -48.02 -17.05 -56.21
C SER A 1114 -48.42 -16.08 -57.31
N THR A 1115 -48.85 -14.89 -56.92
CA THR A 1115 -49.04 -13.73 -57.79
C THR A 1115 -47.80 -12.85 -57.72
N GLU A 1116 -47.19 -12.59 -58.88
CA GLU A 1116 -46.00 -11.74 -58.98
C GLU A 1116 -46.38 -10.35 -59.46
N ILE A 1117 -45.79 -9.32 -58.87
CA ILE A 1117 -45.99 -7.92 -59.27
C ILE A 1117 -44.68 -7.39 -59.83
N TYR A 1118 -44.70 -6.97 -61.08
CA TYR A 1118 -43.56 -6.36 -61.76
C TYR A 1118 -43.79 -4.87 -61.99
N TYR A 1119 -42.72 -4.09 -61.87
CA TYR A 1119 -42.67 -2.67 -62.22
C TYR A 1119 -41.83 -2.44 -63.49
N ASP A 1120 -42.37 -1.68 -64.44
CA ASP A 1120 -41.65 -1.24 -65.65
C ASP A 1120 -41.24 0.25 -65.53
N PRO A 1121 -40.01 0.53 -65.07
CA PRO A 1121 -39.53 1.90 -64.85
C PRO A 1121 -39.38 2.70 -66.15
N ASP A 1122 -39.12 2.04 -67.30
CA ASP A 1122 -38.89 2.72 -68.57
C ASP A 1122 -40.14 2.75 -69.47
N GLY A 1123 -41.13 1.89 -69.20
CA GLY A 1123 -42.39 1.79 -69.92
C GLY A 1123 -42.20 1.34 -71.35
N THR A 1124 -41.16 0.55 -71.63
CA THR A 1124 -40.87 0.07 -72.99
C THR A 1124 -41.48 -1.31 -73.26
N GLY A 1125 -42.06 -1.96 -72.25
CA GLY A 1125 -42.65 -3.30 -72.34
C GLY A 1125 -41.65 -4.43 -72.09
N ALA A 1126 -42.09 -5.69 -72.29
CA ALA A 1126 -41.38 -6.91 -71.89
C ALA A 1126 -39.87 -6.95 -72.25
N GLN A 1127 -39.00 -6.71 -71.23
CA GLN A 1127 -37.55 -7.02 -71.09
C GLN A 1127 -36.81 -6.10 -70.10
N SER A 1128 -37.47 -5.06 -69.55
CA SER A 1128 -36.91 -4.14 -68.52
C SER A 1128 -37.66 -4.19 -67.17
N GLN A 1129 -38.53 -5.17 -66.97
CA GLN A 1129 -39.41 -5.27 -65.79
C GLN A 1129 -38.64 -5.75 -64.56
N ILE A 1130 -38.90 -5.14 -63.40
CA ILE A 1130 -38.31 -5.49 -62.10
C ILE A 1130 -39.39 -6.15 -61.24
N LEU A 1131 -39.12 -7.32 -60.67
CA LEU A 1131 -40.02 -7.96 -59.70
C LEU A 1131 -39.98 -7.16 -58.39
N ILE A 1132 -41.14 -6.68 -57.95
CA ILE A 1132 -41.29 -5.86 -56.74
C ILE A 1132 -42.17 -6.51 -55.67
N ALA A 1133 -42.97 -7.52 -56.02
CA ALA A 1133 -43.62 -8.34 -55.01
C ALA A 1133 -43.90 -9.77 -55.49
N THR A 1134 -43.86 -10.71 -54.55
CA THR A 1134 -44.33 -12.10 -54.72
C THR A 1134 -45.31 -12.41 -53.60
N ILE A 1135 -46.58 -12.61 -53.93
CA ILE A 1135 -47.63 -12.80 -52.94
C ILE A 1135 -48.27 -14.18 -53.12
N ALA A 1136 -48.09 -15.06 -52.14
CA ALA A 1136 -48.70 -16.37 -52.11
C ALA A 1136 -50.03 -16.35 -51.33
N ASN A 1137 -51.01 -17.10 -51.84
CA ASN A 1137 -52.34 -17.22 -51.25
C ASN A 1137 -52.77 -18.70 -51.32
N ASN A 1138 -52.15 -19.56 -50.51
CA ASN A 1138 -52.59 -20.94 -50.27
C ASN A 1138 -52.93 -21.79 -51.53
N GLY A 1139 -52.23 -21.55 -52.65
CA GLY A 1139 -52.45 -22.27 -53.91
C GLY A 1139 -53.52 -21.66 -54.85
N THR A 1140 -53.95 -20.43 -54.59
CA THR A 1140 -54.84 -19.62 -55.45
C THR A 1140 -54.20 -18.27 -55.80
N ASP A 1141 -54.40 -17.79 -57.02
CA ASP A 1141 -53.92 -16.47 -57.44
C ASP A 1141 -54.79 -15.35 -56.85
N LEU A 1142 -54.20 -14.19 -56.56
CA LEU A 1142 -54.94 -13.00 -56.11
C LEU A 1142 -55.82 -12.49 -57.24
N ALA A 1143 -57.09 -12.19 -56.96
CA ALA A 1143 -58.00 -11.54 -57.90
C ALA A 1143 -57.66 -10.05 -58.06
N ALA A 1144 -58.02 -9.46 -59.18
CA ALA A 1144 -57.84 -8.01 -59.38
C ALA A 1144 -58.62 -7.14 -58.37
N THR A 1145 -59.62 -7.71 -57.69
CA THR A 1145 -60.36 -7.05 -56.60
C THR A 1145 -59.58 -6.94 -55.29
N ASP A 1146 -58.48 -7.69 -55.16
CA ASP A 1146 -57.64 -7.72 -53.96
C ASP A 1146 -56.57 -6.61 -53.98
N PHE A 1147 -56.50 -5.86 -55.09
CA PHE A 1147 -55.62 -4.71 -55.30
C PHE A 1147 -56.41 -3.41 -55.22
N LEU A 1148 -56.01 -2.53 -54.30
CA LEU A 1148 -56.58 -1.20 -54.10
C LEU A 1148 -55.63 -0.12 -54.64
N ILE A 1149 -56.15 0.75 -55.51
CA ILE A 1149 -55.39 1.89 -56.02
C ILE A 1149 -55.54 3.06 -55.03
N VAL A 1150 -54.41 3.55 -54.53
CA VAL A 1150 -54.33 4.67 -53.58
C VAL A 1150 -53.53 5.83 -54.15
N ALA A 1151 -53.73 7.03 -53.60
CA ALA A 1151 -53.12 8.27 -54.08
C ALA A 1151 -51.57 8.25 -54.10
#